data_AF-A0A821XIL9-F1
#
_entry.id   AF-A0A821XIL9-F1
#
_cell.length_a   1.000
_cell.length_b   1.000
_cell.length_c   1.000
_cell.angle_alpha   90.00
_cell.angle_beta   90.00
_cell.angle_gamma   90.00
#
_symmetry.space_group_name_H-M   'P 1'
#
loop_
_entity.id
_entity.type
_entity.pdbx_description
1 polymer ?
#
loop_
_entity_poly.entity_id
_entity_poly.type
_entity_poly.pdbx_seq_one_letter_code
_entity_poly.pdbx_strand_id
1 'polypeptide(L)'
;MNEHLLVQAKNGNDLTTFFIQFAPYNSTTKTFLQCSILYPDSLHHYVYTVAVGQKQKNNQTHFFFAGELINGQSGAFVGIAEYQGMTLIENNSLDASLLCNTSFSYSLQYLLHYEHQEYFVLGVEPQGFLSYGFSNQFVFMFDSRNTSILQSWNASLTWPDHSFMPHGIAMADHFGVIAGFIQNTADALVKHSPIVYLINFNSSNHHPIIIDQYKPIATPGTWQDLLTNADADTYLAKYDMSVSINENGDVLVGMQFINRVFLFSVNMTKPNKFIYVSRHTNGRSLGNGKGVAWLGNGAIAAILVNTYSLNYQWSSSKLCMYDIRSFGFNSNSTPLSVFPNGHYMLPQRFSFVFLNIISSPTSLALLDDNGNILIFLPAPPGFYPSIQHTGSMPVMTRQSLCMPGTYKNQTGIHDCILCPSGTKNPGNATTQCTRCSSKSFCSLGSVHDVPQSALISIAQVIAYPRSPESIIFDEILIQNMFHIGSGRCLAISPLFWTLIVASLAVIVLIIMAILELFINNPTATKIRRLVKHVFKHTDFIGEGELWVGGLVSLAVVVLVSFAYAFSNVYSKQYPIETASNSNFVCDKTIRNAKFQTSLQSLGIPHAQAEQHMFDLLHEQELYLNIDFVNTLINCDSISMQALFGTTWATIRWLTCQNINSILSLSIPLPYQHISVQILIDDVKTIGALRIGLYGHGNESQHYRLKELNFYQSFSKIEQLLAQNLPIALALTKVINETLPMIGEESEFSGIFIPTFTVDFNSLFLSNDQYVRSSI
;
A
#
# COMPACT_ATOMS: atom_id res chain seq x y z
N MET A 1 9.89 -25.57 -23.30
CA MET A 1 10.05 -26.24 -21.98
C MET A 1 8.90 -27.21 -21.80
N ASN A 2 9.13 -28.33 -21.14
CA ASN A 2 8.08 -29.22 -20.62
C ASN A 2 8.39 -29.56 -19.14
N GLU A 3 7.65 -30.49 -18.53
CA GLU A 3 7.87 -30.92 -17.13
C GLU A 3 9.22 -31.64 -16.89
N HIS A 4 10.00 -31.88 -17.94
CA HIS A 4 11.19 -32.73 -17.89
C HIS A 4 12.47 -32.03 -18.36
N LEU A 5 12.34 -31.07 -19.27
CA LEU A 5 13.48 -30.33 -19.81
C LEU A 5 13.14 -28.93 -20.31
N LEU A 6 14.17 -28.09 -20.27
CA LEU A 6 14.25 -26.82 -20.94
C LEU A 6 15.43 -26.88 -21.93
N VAL A 7 15.17 -26.48 -23.18
CA VAL A 7 16.17 -26.43 -24.25
C VAL A 7 16.24 -25.00 -24.78
N GLN A 8 17.45 -24.54 -25.03
CA GLN A 8 17.75 -23.26 -25.66
C GLN A 8 18.87 -23.45 -26.67
N ALA A 9 18.72 -22.90 -27.87
CA ALA A 9 19.82 -22.76 -28.81
C ALA A 9 20.67 -21.54 -28.44
N LYS A 10 21.98 -21.72 -28.36
CA LYS A 10 22.97 -20.68 -28.12
C LYS A 10 23.92 -20.64 -29.30
N ASN A 11 23.78 -19.61 -30.14
CA ASN A 11 24.69 -19.34 -31.23
C ASN A 11 25.81 -18.44 -30.69
N GLY A 12 27.02 -18.98 -30.53
CA GLY A 12 28.21 -18.18 -30.29
C GLY A 12 28.80 -17.65 -31.60
N ASN A 13 29.87 -16.85 -31.50
CA ASN A 13 30.55 -16.30 -32.69
C ASN A 13 31.01 -17.40 -33.67
N ASP A 14 31.35 -18.60 -33.17
CA ASP A 14 31.88 -19.69 -34.01
C ASP A 14 31.10 -21.01 -33.91
N LEU A 15 30.27 -21.21 -32.87
CA LEU A 15 29.64 -22.52 -32.60
C LEU A 15 28.21 -22.38 -32.07
N THR A 16 27.28 -23.08 -32.74
CA THR A 16 25.93 -23.36 -32.27
C THR A 16 25.95 -24.49 -31.24
N THR A 17 25.39 -24.22 -30.06
CA THR A 17 25.24 -25.20 -28.97
C THR A 17 23.80 -25.28 -28.49
N PHE A 18 23.35 -26.47 -28.12
CA PHE A 18 22.10 -26.66 -27.40
C PHE A 18 22.38 -26.69 -25.90
N PHE A 19 21.88 -25.69 -25.20
CA PHE A 19 21.78 -25.70 -23.75
C PHE A 19 20.56 -26.53 -23.37
N ILE A 20 20.76 -27.57 -22.55
CA ILE A 20 19.70 -28.47 -22.08
C ILE A 20 19.77 -28.54 -20.57
N GLN A 21 18.66 -28.21 -19.92
CA GLN A 21 18.45 -28.37 -18.49
C GLN A 21 17.43 -29.48 -18.26
N PHE A 22 17.81 -30.55 -17.57
CA PHE A 22 16.90 -31.63 -17.18
C PHE A 22 16.32 -31.39 -15.77
N ALA A 23 15.09 -31.87 -15.55
CA ALA A 23 14.48 -32.04 -14.23
C ALA A 23 15.26 -33.13 -13.44
N PRO A 24 15.27 -33.15 -12.09
CA PRO A 24 14.10 -32.96 -11.25
C PRO A 24 13.94 -31.54 -10.72
N TYR A 25 12.73 -31.03 -10.86
CA TYR A 25 12.24 -29.83 -10.17
C TYR A 25 11.87 -30.12 -8.69
N ASN A 26 12.23 -31.29 -8.15
CA ASN A 26 11.89 -31.72 -6.80
C ASN A 26 13.15 -31.74 -5.90
N SER A 27 13.07 -31.00 -4.79
CA SER A 27 14.18 -30.50 -3.97
C SER A 27 14.91 -31.53 -3.10
N THR A 28 14.76 -32.84 -3.35
CA THR A 28 15.39 -33.89 -2.54
C THR A 28 16.61 -34.54 -3.20
N THR A 29 16.72 -34.50 -4.53
CA THR A 29 17.88 -35.02 -5.26
C THR A 29 18.80 -33.86 -5.65
N LYS A 30 19.99 -33.81 -5.05
CA LYS A 30 21.02 -32.76 -5.27
C LYS A 30 21.68 -32.77 -6.66
N THR A 31 21.20 -33.58 -7.60
CA THR A 31 21.83 -33.75 -8.91
C THR A 31 20.98 -33.07 -9.98
N PHE A 32 21.28 -31.80 -10.23
CA PHE A 32 20.81 -31.10 -11.42
C PHE A 32 21.73 -31.45 -12.58
N LEU A 33 21.17 -31.84 -13.71
CA LEU A 33 21.93 -32.13 -14.92
C LEU A 33 21.75 -30.99 -15.92
N GLN A 34 22.83 -30.26 -16.16
CA GLN A 34 22.95 -29.30 -17.25
C GLN A 34 23.89 -29.88 -18.29
N CYS A 35 23.45 -29.85 -19.55
CA CYS A 35 24.26 -30.21 -20.69
C CYS A 35 24.41 -29.01 -21.62
N SER A 36 25.61 -28.79 -22.13
CA SER A 36 25.85 -27.92 -23.28
C SER A 36 26.36 -28.83 -24.39
N ILE A 37 25.53 -29.04 -25.40
CA ILE A 37 25.80 -30.03 -26.44
C ILE A 37 26.14 -29.28 -27.72
N LEU A 38 27.28 -29.60 -28.31
CA LEU A 38 27.67 -29.02 -29.57
C LEU A 38 26.75 -29.54 -30.67
N TYR A 39 26.20 -28.64 -31.49
CA TYR A 39 25.49 -29.05 -32.69
C TYR A 39 26.53 -29.51 -33.75
N PRO A 40 26.40 -30.73 -34.31
CA PRO A 40 27.44 -31.34 -35.14
C PRO A 40 27.92 -30.49 -36.31
N ASP A 41 27.02 -29.73 -36.94
CA ASP A 41 27.30 -28.90 -38.12
C ASP A 41 27.22 -27.41 -37.83
N SER A 42 27.64 -27.00 -36.63
CA SER A 42 27.59 -25.62 -36.13
C SER A 42 28.34 -24.59 -36.97
N LEU A 43 29.31 -25.01 -37.79
CA LEU A 43 30.05 -24.12 -38.69
C LEU A 43 29.26 -23.75 -39.97
N HIS A 44 28.20 -24.48 -40.29
CA HIS A 44 27.43 -24.27 -41.53
C HIS A 44 25.97 -23.91 -41.26
N HIS A 45 25.56 -23.87 -39.99
CA HIS A 45 24.17 -23.70 -39.61
C HIS A 45 24.01 -22.71 -38.46
N TYR A 46 23.07 -21.79 -38.64
CA TYR A 46 22.61 -20.88 -37.60
C TYR A 46 21.19 -21.26 -37.17
N VAL A 47 21.00 -21.60 -35.89
CA VAL A 47 19.69 -22.04 -35.37
C VAL A 47 18.97 -20.85 -34.73
N TYR A 48 17.89 -20.37 -35.35
CA TYR A 48 17.14 -19.23 -34.81
C TYR A 48 16.05 -19.65 -33.81
N THR A 49 15.55 -20.90 -33.84
CA THR A 49 14.48 -21.35 -32.93
C THR A 49 14.56 -22.82 -32.56
N VAL A 50 14.08 -23.13 -31.36
CA VAL A 50 13.95 -24.49 -30.83
C VAL A 50 12.67 -24.60 -30.00
N ALA A 51 11.95 -25.71 -30.18
CA ALA A 51 10.68 -25.96 -29.51
C ALA A 51 10.54 -27.44 -29.10
N VAL A 52 9.78 -27.67 -28.03
CA VAL A 52 9.51 -29.00 -27.49
C VAL A 52 8.03 -29.09 -27.12
N GLY A 53 7.41 -30.25 -27.34
CA GLY A 53 6.03 -30.51 -26.94
C GLY A 53 5.88 -30.49 -25.42
N GLN A 54 4.90 -29.73 -24.92
CA GLN A 54 4.70 -29.50 -23.48
C GLN A 54 4.33 -30.76 -22.68
N LYS A 55 3.79 -31.79 -23.32
CA LYS A 55 3.29 -33.05 -22.74
C LYS A 55 4.09 -34.29 -23.18
N GLN A 56 5.28 -34.11 -23.77
CA GLN A 56 6.16 -35.23 -24.12
C GLN A 56 6.57 -36.05 -22.89
N LYS A 57 6.69 -37.38 -23.06
CA LYS A 57 7.06 -38.33 -21.99
C LYS A 57 8.59 -38.50 -21.90
N ASN A 58 9.08 -38.89 -20.72
CA ASN A 58 10.51 -39.04 -20.40
C ASN A 58 11.31 -40.05 -21.24
N ASN A 59 10.69 -41.09 -21.78
CA ASN A 59 11.45 -42.20 -22.39
C ASN A 59 12.09 -41.80 -23.73
N GLN A 60 11.43 -40.91 -24.48
CA GLN A 60 11.91 -40.34 -25.74
C GLN A 60 11.40 -38.92 -25.85
N THR A 61 12.32 -37.95 -25.78
CA THR A 61 11.99 -36.54 -25.97
C THR A 61 12.50 -36.09 -27.34
N HIS A 62 11.64 -35.44 -28.11
CA HIS A 62 12.02 -34.79 -29.35
C HIS A 62 11.96 -33.28 -29.18
N PHE A 63 13.05 -32.59 -29.48
CA PHE A 63 12.99 -31.15 -29.69
C PHE A 63 13.26 -30.85 -31.16
N PHE A 64 12.42 -29.98 -31.69
CA PHE A 64 12.46 -29.52 -33.06
C PHE A 64 13.19 -28.19 -33.09
N PHE A 65 14.00 -27.98 -34.10
CA PHE A 65 14.72 -26.73 -34.29
C PHE A 65 14.70 -26.36 -35.76
N ALA A 66 14.82 -25.08 -36.03
CA ALA A 66 14.91 -24.59 -37.40
C ALA A 66 15.95 -23.47 -37.46
N GLY A 67 16.54 -23.35 -38.63
CA GLY A 67 17.69 -22.50 -38.85
C GLY A 67 17.92 -22.21 -40.31
N GLU A 68 19.07 -21.61 -40.60
CA GLU A 68 19.54 -21.31 -41.93
C GLU A 68 20.98 -21.76 -42.14
N LEU A 69 21.31 -22.01 -43.41
CA LEU A 69 22.67 -22.25 -43.85
C LEU A 69 23.46 -20.93 -43.85
N ILE A 70 24.69 -20.98 -43.35
CA ILE A 70 25.62 -19.84 -43.33
C ILE A 70 26.87 -20.14 -44.17
N ASN A 71 27.80 -19.19 -44.25
CA ASN A 71 29.09 -19.35 -44.95
C ASN A 71 28.96 -19.61 -46.47
N GLY A 72 28.13 -18.82 -47.15
CA GLY A 72 27.99 -18.82 -48.61
C GLY A 72 27.02 -19.88 -49.15
N GLN A 73 26.31 -20.59 -48.28
CA GLN A 73 25.17 -21.43 -48.63
C GLN A 73 23.87 -20.68 -48.31
N SER A 74 22.84 -20.83 -49.16
CA SER A 74 21.51 -20.29 -48.90
C SER A 74 20.50 -21.41 -48.72
N GLY A 75 19.62 -21.28 -47.74
CA GLY A 75 18.51 -22.19 -47.54
C GLY A 75 18.15 -22.32 -46.08
N ALA A 76 16.86 -22.48 -45.81
CA ALA A 76 16.39 -22.85 -44.49
C ALA A 76 16.55 -24.36 -44.26
N PHE A 77 16.69 -24.77 -43.00
CA PHE A 77 16.63 -26.17 -42.61
C PHE A 77 15.73 -26.36 -41.40
N VAL A 78 15.22 -27.57 -41.26
CA VAL A 78 14.45 -28.02 -40.11
C VAL A 78 15.10 -29.29 -39.58
N GLY A 79 15.29 -29.34 -38.27
CA GLY A 79 15.90 -30.45 -37.59
C GLY A 79 15.04 -30.97 -36.46
N ILE A 80 15.25 -32.24 -36.15
CA ILE A 80 14.76 -32.89 -34.95
C ILE A 80 15.95 -33.53 -34.25
N ALA A 81 16.01 -33.35 -32.94
CA ALA A 81 16.94 -34.03 -32.08
C ALA A 81 16.15 -34.92 -31.12
N GLU A 82 16.38 -36.22 -31.24
CA GLU A 82 15.81 -37.24 -30.37
C GLU A 82 16.78 -37.51 -29.22
N TYR A 83 16.27 -37.37 -28.00
CA TYR A 83 16.92 -37.83 -26.80
C TYR A 83 16.33 -39.18 -26.39
N GLN A 84 17.12 -40.26 -26.52
CA GLN A 84 16.76 -41.60 -26.03
C GLN A 84 17.12 -41.70 -24.55
N GLY A 85 16.11 -41.94 -23.71
CA GLY A 85 16.11 -41.56 -22.30
C GLY A 85 17.18 -42.20 -21.40
N MET A 86 17.38 -41.48 -20.29
CA MET A 86 17.92 -41.97 -19.02
C MET A 86 17.29 -43.32 -18.64
N THR A 87 17.99 -44.43 -18.87
CA THR A 87 17.74 -45.63 -18.05
C THR A 87 18.12 -45.26 -16.62
N LEU A 88 17.12 -45.17 -15.75
CA LEU A 88 17.35 -45.15 -14.30
C LEU A 88 18.09 -46.43 -13.94
N ILE A 89 19.42 -46.38 -13.90
CA ILE A 89 20.21 -47.44 -13.30
C ILE A 89 19.84 -47.40 -11.81
N GLU A 90 19.27 -48.47 -11.29
CA GLU A 90 18.81 -48.61 -9.89
C GLU A 90 19.91 -48.44 -8.82
N ASN A 91 21.13 -48.08 -9.22
CA ASN A 91 22.23 -47.77 -8.30
C ASN A 91 22.40 -46.25 -8.22
N ASN A 92 22.13 -45.70 -7.03
CA ASN A 92 22.06 -44.29 -6.58
C ASN A 92 23.25 -43.34 -6.91
N SER A 93 23.97 -43.50 -8.01
CA SER A 93 24.94 -42.53 -8.52
C SER A 93 24.75 -42.34 -10.02
N LEU A 94 23.86 -41.41 -10.39
CA LEU A 94 23.80 -40.87 -11.75
C LEU A 94 25.08 -40.07 -11.99
N ASP A 95 26.00 -40.64 -12.77
CA ASP A 95 27.17 -39.92 -13.25
C ASP A 95 26.70 -38.93 -14.34
N ALA A 96 26.55 -37.67 -13.95
CA ALA A 96 26.09 -36.57 -14.81
C ALA A 96 26.91 -36.44 -16.10
N SER A 97 28.17 -36.89 -16.08
CA SER A 97 29.06 -36.86 -17.24
C SER A 97 28.64 -37.82 -18.38
N LEU A 98 27.93 -38.92 -18.07
CA LEU A 98 27.52 -39.91 -19.08
C LEU A 98 26.28 -39.48 -19.88
N LEU A 99 25.37 -38.71 -19.26
CA LEU A 99 24.09 -38.32 -19.88
C LEU A 99 24.22 -37.18 -20.89
N CYS A 100 25.24 -36.33 -20.76
CA CYS A 100 25.47 -35.23 -21.68
C CYS A 100 26.28 -35.63 -22.94
N ASN A 101 26.91 -36.81 -22.95
CA ASN A 101 28.01 -37.07 -23.88
C ASN A 101 27.65 -37.96 -25.10
N THR A 102 26.52 -38.68 -25.14
CA THR A 102 26.32 -39.70 -26.21
C THR A 102 24.89 -40.05 -26.70
N SER A 103 23.79 -39.42 -26.25
CA SER A 103 22.44 -39.95 -26.54
C SER A 103 21.51 -39.12 -27.44
N PHE A 104 22.04 -38.20 -28.26
CA PHE A 104 21.22 -37.43 -29.21
C PHE A 104 21.38 -37.95 -30.64
N SER A 105 20.25 -38.32 -31.25
CA SER A 105 20.15 -38.60 -32.68
C SER A 105 19.58 -37.37 -33.39
N TYR A 106 20.26 -36.88 -34.42
CA TYR A 106 19.83 -35.73 -35.19
C TYR A 106 19.31 -36.19 -36.57
N SER A 107 18.19 -35.63 -37.00
CA SER A 107 17.71 -35.74 -38.37
C SER A 107 17.38 -34.35 -38.91
N LEU A 108 17.80 -34.09 -40.15
CA LEU A 108 17.73 -32.78 -40.80
C LEU A 108 17.04 -32.90 -42.14
N GLN A 109 16.24 -31.89 -42.46
CA GLN A 109 15.59 -31.72 -43.75
C GLN A 109 15.81 -30.29 -44.24
N TYR A 110 16.07 -30.14 -45.53
CA TYR A 110 16.44 -28.86 -46.12
C TYR A 110 15.30 -28.27 -46.96
N LEU A 111 15.13 -26.96 -46.82
CA LEU A 111 14.17 -26.13 -47.55
C LEU A 111 14.94 -25.22 -48.52
N LEU A 112 15.70 -25.83 -49.42
CA LEU A 112 16.67 -25.13 -50.30
C LEU A 112 16.06 -24.10 -51.26
N HIS A 113 14.74 -24.14 -51.47
CA HIS A 113 14.03 -23.21 -52.35
C HIS A 113 13.59 -21.91 -51.64
N TYR A 114 13.82 -21.80 -50.33
CA TYR A 114 13.38 -20.67 -49.53
C TYR A 114 14.58 -19.98 -48.89
N GLU A 115 14.61 -18.65 -49.03
CA GLU A 115 15.63 -17.79 -48.44
C GLU A 115 15.39 -17.59 -46.93
N HIS A 116 16.27 -16.81 -46.28
CA HIS A 116 16.09 -16.38 -44.90
C HIS A 116 14.70 -15.75 -44.68
N GLN A 117 14.05 -16.13 -43.58
CA GLN A 117 12.75 -15.58 -43.21
C GLN A 117 12.89 -14.86 -41.87
N GLU A 118 12.75 -13.53 -41.88
CA GLU A 118 12.73 -12.73 -40.66
C GLU A 118 11.53 -13.11 -39.76
N TYR A 119 10.40 -13.46 -40.38
CA TYR A 119 9.14 -13.83 -39.73
C TYR A 119 8.94 -15.33 -39.82
N PHE A 120 9.58 -16.06 -38.91
CA PHE A 120 9.41 -17.49 -38.80
C PHE A 120 8.98 -17.89 -37.39
N VAL A 121 7.92 -18.69 -37.30
CA VAL A 121 7.47 -19.26 -36.03
C VAL A 121 7.38 -20.79 -36.13
N LEU A 122 7.85 -21.47 -35.09
CA LEU A 122 7.80 -22.92 -34.95
C LEU A 122 6.79 -23.30 -33.88
N GLY A 123 5.73 -24.01 -34.28
CA GLY A 123 4.76 -24.62 -33.40
C GLY A 123 5.03 -26.13 -33.26
N VAL A 124 4.94 -26.66 -32.04
CA VAL A 124 5.05 -28.09 -31.77
C VAL A 124 3.80 -28.55 -31.05
N GLU A 125 3.19 -29.63 -31.52
CA GLU A 125 2.05 -30.26 -30.87
C GLU A 125 2.37 -30.62 -29.41
N PRO A 126 1.42 -30.61 -28.46
CA PRO A 126 1.70 -30.91 -27.06
C PRO A 126 2.45 -32.23 -26.82
N GLN A 127 2.09 -33.30 -27.53
CA GLN A 127 2.75 -34.62 -27.46
C GLN A 127 4.04 -34.66 -28.30
N GLY A 128 4.25 -33.65 -29.13
CA GLY A 128 5.41 -33.42 -29.98
C GLY A 128 5.71 -34.55 -30.95
N PHE A 129 4.65 -35.08 -31.58
CA PHE A 129 4.76 -35.94 -32.76
C PHE A 129 4.91 -35.11 -34.03
N LEU A 130 4.17 -34.00 -34.10
CA LEU A 130 4.20 -33.08 -35.24
C LEU A 130 4.76 -31.72 -34.82
N SER A 131 5.57 -31.15 -35.70
CA SER A 131 5.93 -29.73 -35.67
C SER A 131 5.52 -29.06 -36.97
N TYR A 132 5.17 -27.78 -36.87
CA TYR A 132 4.78 -26.95 -37.99
C TYR A 132 5.59 -25.67 -37.97
N GLY A 133 6.20 -25.32 -39.09
CA GLY A 133 6.84 -24.03 -39.29
C GLY A 133 6.00 -23.16 -40.19
N PHE A 134 5.83 -21.90 -39.81
CA PHE A 134 5.02 -20.93 -40.53
C PHE A 134 5.87 -19.71 -40.87
N SER A 135 5.90 -19.34 -42.14
CA SER A 135 6.43 -18.07 -42.65
C SER A 135 5.43 -17.41 -43.61
N ASN A 136 5.80 -16.24 -44.14
CA ASN A 136 5.06 -15.57 -45.21
C ASN A 136 5.21 -16.28 -46.57
N GLN A 137 6.28 -17.06 -46.79
CA GLN A 137 6.56 -17.73 -48.07
C GLN A 137 6.18 -19.21 -48.09
N PHE A 138 6.33 -19.91 -46.98
CA PHE A 138 6.08 -21.35 -46.89
C PHE A 138 5.50 -21.76 -45.55
N VAL A 139 4.88 -22.93 -45.57
CA VAL A 139 4.50 -23.66 -44.36
C VAL A 139 5.00 -25.09 -44.51
N PHE A 140 5.50 -25.66 -43.43
CA PHE A 140 5.87 -27.08 -43.41
C PHE A 140 5.27 -27.81 -42.23
N MET A 141 5.24 -29.13 -42.36
CA MET A 141 4.97 -30.08 -41.29
C MET A 141 6.09 -31.13 -41.26
N PHE A 142 6.62 -31.40 -40.06
CA PHE A 142 7.65 -32.40 -39.83
C PHE A 142 7.18 -33.42 -38.77
N ASP A 143 7.15 -34.70 -39.15
CA ASP A 143 6.70 -35.82 -38.30
C ASP A 143 7.90 -36.54 -37.65
N SER A 144 7.93 -36.55 -36.31
CA SER A 144 8.99 -37.23 -35.56
C SER A 144 9.01 -38.74 -35.76
N ARG A 145 7.88 -39.36 -36.12
CA ARG A 145 7.77 -40.81 -36.35
C ARG A 145 8.30 -41.22 -37.71
N ASN A 146 8.37 -40.27 -38.65
CA ASN A 146 8.93 -40.50 -39.97
C ASN A 146 9.77 -39.29 -40.40
N THR A 147 10.98 -39.21 -39.85
CA THR A 147 11.91 -38.08 -40.04
C THR A 147 12.42 -37.93 -41.48
N SER A 148 12.09 -38.87 -42.37
CA SER A 148 12.38 -38.77 -43.81
C SER A 148 11.35 -37.92 -44.58
N ILE A 149 10.18 -37.66 -43.99
CA ILE A 149 9.09 -36.93 -44.65
C ILE A 149 9.01 -35.52 -44.08
N LEU A 150 9.40 -34.54 -44.90
CA LEU A 150 9.07 -33.14 -44.72
C LEU A 150 7.99 -32.77 -45.74
N GLN A 151 6.79 -32.46 -45.26
CA GLN A 151 5.76 -31.90 -46.13
C GLN A 151 5.89 -30.38 -46.09
N SER A 152 6.07 -29.75 -47.26
CA SER A 152 6.08 -28.30 -47.37
C SER A 152 5.19 -27.86 -48.52
N TRP A 153 4.59 -26.68 -48.36
CA TRP A 153 3.76 -26.08 -49.39
C TRP A 153 3.91 -24.56 -49.33
N ASN A 154 3.47 -23.91 -50.42
CA ASN A 154 3.49 -22.47 -50.53
C ASN A 154 2.49 -21.86 -49.54
N ALA A 155 2.92 -20.85 -48.79
CA ALA A 155 2.11 -20.16 -47.80
C ALA A 155 0.81 -19.56 -48.37
N SER A 156 0.78 -19.23 -49.67
CA SER A 156 -0.42 -18.77 -50.38
C SER A 156 -1.59 -19.76 -50.37
N LEU A 157 -1.33 -21.05 -50.10
CA LEU A 157 -2.36 -22.07 -49.96
C LEU A 157 -2.97 -22.12 -48.55
N THR A 158 -2.30 -21.52 -47.56
CA THR A 158 -2.74 -21.48 -46.17
C THR A 158 -3.32 -20.12 -45.80
N TRP A 159 -2.65 -19.03 -46.15
CA TRP A 159 -3.04 -17.69 -45.73
C TRP A 159 -4.13 -17.09 -46.63
N PRO A 160 -5.23 -16.57 -46.05
CA PRO A 160 -6.21 -15.77 -46.79
C PRO A 160 -5.59 -14.50 -47.40
N ASP A 161 -4.55 -13.97 -46.76
CA ASP A 161 -3.78 -12.80 -47.20
C ASP A 161 -2.31 -13.19 -47.37
N HIS A 162 -1.78 -13.02 -48.59
CA HIS A 162 -0.40 -13.39 -48.92
C HIS A 162 0.66 -12.52 -48.23
N SER A 163 0.26 -11.38 -47.65
CA SER A 163 1.16 -10.48 -46.90
C SER A 163 1.30 -10.86 -45.43
N PHE A 164 0.71 -11.98 -44.99
CA PHE A 164 0.73 -12.36 -43.57
C PHE A 164 2.14 -12.67 -43.07
N MET A 165 2.57 -11.95 -42.03
CA MET A 165 3.86 -12.11 -41.35
C MET A 165 3.63 -12.68 -39.95
N PRO A 166 3.99 -13.94 -39.67
CA PRO A 166 3.73 -14.57 -38.39
C PRO A 166 4.74 -14.14 -37.30
N HIS A 167 4.25 -13.85 -36.09
CA HIS A 167 5.07 -13.42 -34.95
C HIS A 167 4.91 -14.28 -33.69
N GLY A 168 3.78 -14.96 -33.51
CA GLY A 168 3.56 -15.83 -32.36
C GLY A 168 2.63 -16.99 -32.67
N ILE A 169 2.90 -18.17 -32.10
CA ILE A 169 2.11 -19.37 -32.31
C ILE A 169 1.99 -20.20 -31.04
N ALA A 170 0.83 -20.82 -30.86
CA ALA A 170 0.64 -21.93 -29.93
C ALA A 170 -0.20 -23.03 -30.58
N MET A 171 0.08 -24.27 -30.19
CA MET A 171 -0.52 -25.47 -30.76
C MET A 171 -1.23 -26.28 -29.67
N ALA A 172 -2.42 -26.78 -29.99
CA ALA A 172 -3.12 -27.83 -29.27
C ALA A 172 -3.18 -29.09 -30.15
N ASP A 173 -3.77 -30.18 -29.64
CA ASP A 173 -3.79 -31.48 -30.31
C ASP A 173 -4.41 -31.44 -31.73
N HIS A 174 -5.44 -30.61 -31.95
CA HIS A 174 -6.19 -30.59 -33.22
C HIS A 174 -6.31 -29.20 -33.85
N PHE A 175 -5.84 -28.14 -33.18
CA PHE A 175 -5.91 -26.77 -33.68
C PHE A 175 -4.72 -25.96 -33.19
N GLY A 176 -4.47 -24.83 -33.85
CA GLY A 176 -3.43 -23.88 -33.48
C GLY A 176 -3.97 -22.46 -33.54
N VAL A 177 -3.29 -21.56 -32.84
CA VAL A 177 -3.56 -20.12 -32.92
C VAL A 177 -2.26 -19.43 -33.30
N ILE A 178 -2.31 -18.63 -34.36
CA ILE A 178 -1.17 -17.86 -34.85
C ILE A 178 -1.54 -16.38 -34.89
N ALA A 179 -0.61 -15.53 -34.46
CA ALA A 179 -0.74 -14.08 -34.44
C ALA A 179 0.38 -13.43 -35.26
N GLY A 180 0.05 -12.35 -35.95
CA GLY A 180 0.98 -11.68 -36.85
C GLY A 180 0.40 -10.39 -37.45
N PHE A 181 0.98 -9.94 -38.55
CA PHE A 181 0.57 -8.74 -39.28
C PHE A 181 0.17 -9.06 -40.72
N ILE A 182 -0.73 -8.24 -41.27
CA ILE A 182 -1.01 -8.18 -42.71
C ILE A 182 -0.71 -6.76 -43.21
N GLN A 183 -0.29 -6.65 -44.46
CA GLN A 183 -0.04 -5.38 -45.13
C GLN A 183 -1.36 -4.77 -45.61
N ASN A 184 -1.59 -3.51 -45.25
CA ASN A 184 -2.71 -2.73 -45.78
C ASN A 184 -2.37 -2.14 -47.16
N THR A 185 -3.35 -1.51 -47.79
CA THR A 185 -3.15 -0.82 -49.08
C THR A 185 -2.09 0.28 -48.96
N ALA A 186 -1.41 0.58 -50.07
CA ALA A 186 -0.35 1.59 -50.11
C ALA A 186 -0.80 2.97 -49.61
N ASP A 187 -2.07 3.33 -49.77
CA ASP A 187 -2.66 4.61 -49.36
C ASP A 187 -3.13 4.63 -47.88
N ALA A 188 -3.09 3.50 -47.18
CA ALA A 188 -3.50 3.45 -45.78
C ALA A 188 -2.51 4.21 -44.88
N LEU A 189 -3.05 4.92 -43.89
CA LEU A 189 -2.28 5.61 -42.85
C LEU A 189 -1.51 4.61 -41.97
N VAL A 190 -2.17 3.50 -41.62
CA VAL A 190 -1.54 2.35 -40.96
C VAL A 190 -1.08 1.38 -42.04
N LYS A 191 0.22 1.09 -42.14
CA LYS A 191 0.75 0.18 -43.17
C LYS A 191 0.52 -1.30 -42.85
N HIS A 192 0.56 -1.67 -41.58
CA HIS A 192 0.39 -3.06 -41.14
C HIS A 192 -0.68 -3.18 -40.05
N SER A 193 -1.62 -4.10 -40.26
CA SER A 193 -2.70 -4.41 -39.32
C SER A 193 -2.42 -5.72 -38.60
N PRO A 194 -2.56 -5.79 -37.27
CA PRO A 194 -2.46 -7.06 -36.56
C PRO A 194 -3.63 -7.98 -36.90
N ILE A 195 -3.37 -9.28 -36.89
CA ILE A 195 -4.38 -10.30 -37.08
C ILE A 195 -4.05 -11.55 -36.26
N VAL A 196 -5.08 -12.25 -35.82
CA VAL A 196 -5.00 -13.54 -35.16
C VAL A 196 -5.81 -14.53 -35.99
N TYR A 197 -5.22 -15.66 -36.34
CA TYR A 197 -5.89 -16.74 -37.05
C TYR A 197 -6.06 -17.97 -36.17
N LEU A 198 -7.24 -18.59 -36.28
CA LEU A 198 -7.50 -19.93 -35.75
C LEU A 198 -7.26 -20.94 -36.87
N ILE A 199 -6.36 -21.88 -36.62
CA ILE A 199 -5.96 -22.93 -37.56
C ILE A 199 -6.56 -24.25 -37.10
N ASN A 200 -7.21 -24.97 -38.00
CA ASN A 200 -7.57 -26.37 -37.79
C ASN A 200 -6.65 -27.27 -38.62
N PHE A 201 -6.18 -28.38 -38.04
CA PHE A 201 -5.37 -29.35 -38.76
C PHE A 201 -6.28 -30.46 -39.27
N ASN A 202 -6.38 -30.59 -40.61
CA ASN A 202 -7.23 -31.61 -41.21
C ASN A 202 -6.77 -33.02 -40.80
N SER A 203 -7.67 -33.83 -40.26
CA SER A 203 -7.35 -35.18 -39.77
C SER A 203 -6.82 -36.15 -40.85
N SER A 204 -7.07 -35.86 -42.14
CA SER A 204 -6.66 -36.72 -43.25
C SER A 204 -5.28 -36.40 -43.83
N ASN A 205 -4.92 -35.12 -43.95
CA ASN A 205 -3.65 -34.69 -44.58
C ASN A 205 -2.83 -33.72 -43.71
N HIS A 206 -3.29 -33.41 -42.50
CA HIS A 206 -2.66 -32.50 -41.55
C HIS A 206 -2.39 -31.09 -42.09
N HIS A 207 -3.01 -30.73 -43.23
CA HIS A 207 -2.88 -29.40 -43.81
C HIS A 207 -3.58 -28.38 -42.90
N PRO A 208 -2.92 -27.25 -42.57
CA PRO A 208 -3.50 -26.19 -41.78
C PRO A 208 -4.54 -25.43 -42.60
N ILE A 209 -5.73 -25.27 -42.04
CA ILE A 209 -6.84 -24.53 -42.65
C ILE A 209 -7.24 -23.42 -41.71
N ILE A 210 -7.29 -22.18 -42.21
CA ILE A 210 -7.79 -21.05 -41.44
C ILE A 210 -9.30 -21.15 -41.36
N ILE A 211 -9.82 -21.20 -40.15
CA ILE A 211 -11.25 -21.41 -39.87
C ILE A 211 -11.91 -20.19 -39.26
N ASP A 212 -11.14 -19.33 -38.60
CA ASP A 212 -11.63 -18.05 -38.09
C ASP A 212 -10.48 -17.04 -37.97
N GLN A 213 -10.83 -15.76 -37.88
CA GLN A 213 -9.87 -14.67 -37.75
C GLN A 213 -10.39 -13.58 -36.81
N TYR A 214 -9.47 -12.94 -36.10
CA TYR A 214 -9.76 -11.76 -35.30
C TYR A 214 -8.79 -10.64 -35.68
N LYS A 215 -9.32 -9.44 -35.96
CA LYS A 215 -8.53 -8.23 -36.27
C LYS A 215 -8.57 -7.27 -35.09
N PRO A 216 -7.54 -7.22 -34.23
CA PRO A 216 -7.47 -6.28 -33.12
C PRO A 216 -7.43 -4.84 -33.61
N ILE A 217 -8.14 -3.96 -32.92
CA ILE A 217 -8.13 -2.52 -33.18
C ILE A 217 -7.43 -1.83 -31.99
N ALA A 218 -6.52 -0.90 -32.27
CA ALA A 218 -5.95 -0.02 -31.25
C ALA A 218 -7.04 0.76 -30.49
N THR A 219 -6.74 1.33 -29.32
CA THR A 219 -7.73 2.22 -28.67
C THR A 219 -7.78 3.51 -29.47
N PRO A 220 -8.93 3.93 -30.03
CA PRO A 220 -8.98 5.18 -30.79
C PRO A 220 -8.56 6.37 -29.93
N GLY A 221 -7.79 7.29 -30.51
CA GLY A 221 -7.39 8.54 -29.85
C GLY A 221 -6.36 8.39 -28.72
N THR A 222 -5.65 7.27 -28.65
CA THR A 222 -4.52 7.08 -27.74
C THR A 222 -3.20 7.04 -28.51
N TRP A 223 -2.05 7.15 -27.84
CA TRP A 223 -0.75 7.06 -28.53
C TRP A 223 -0.57 5.72 -29.27
N GLN A 224 -1.26 4.65 -28.82
CA GLN A 224 -1.30 3.36 -29.51
C GLN A 224 -1.93 3.46 -30.91
N ASP A 225 -2.90 4.35 -31.10
CA ASP A 225 -3.56 4.64 -32.38
C ASP A 225 -2.65 5.45 -33.31
N LEU A 226 -1.74 6.23 -32.72
CA LEU A 226 -0.76 7.05 -33.42
C LEU A 226 0.50 6.28 -33.80
N LEU A 227 0.71 5.09 -33.24
CA LEU A 227 1.81 4.22 -33.66
C LEU A 227 1.53 3.69 -35.06
N THR A 228 2.18 4.31 -36.04
CA THR A 228 2.25 3.75 -37.38
C THR A 228 3.12 2.51 -37.33
N ASN A 229 2.54 1.34 -37.53
CA ASN A 229 3.27 0.08 -37.72
C ASN A 229 3.95 0.05 -39.11
N ALA A 230 4.58 1.15 -39.53
CA ALA A 230 5.12 1.33 -40.87
C ALA A 230 6.32 0.42 -41.15
N ASP A 231 7.08 0.12 -40.10
CA ASP A 231 8.29 -0.70 -40.07
C ASP A 231 8.06 -2.10 -39.46
N ALA A 232 6.81 -2.58 -39.41
CA ALA A 232 6.48 -3.93 -38.91
C ALA A 232 6.91 -5.06 -39.84
N ASP A 233 7.36 -4.70 -41.04
CA ASP A 233 8.07 -5.53 -42.01
C ASP A 233 9.58 -5.62 -41.72
N THR A 234 10.05 -5.04 -40.60
CA THR A 234 11.38 -5.33 -40.01
C THR A 234 11.26 -5.92 -38.61
N TYR A 235 12.11 -6.91 -38.28
CA TYR A 235 12.11 -7.49 -36.94
C TYR A 235 12.53 -6.47 -35.88
N LEU A 236 11.58 -6.06 -35.05
CA LEU A 236 11.81 -5.17 -33.91
C LEU A 236 11.11 -5.71 -32.68
N ALA A 237 11.80 -5.68 -31.54
CA ALA A 237 11.30 -6.21 -30.28
C ALA A 237 10.00 -5.55 -29.78
N LYS A 238 9.56 -4.41 -30.34
CA LYS A 238 8.27 -3.77 -30.06
C LYS A 238 7.09 -4.47 -30.76
N TYR A 239 7.34 -5.26 -31.79
CA TYR A 239 6.34 -5.95 -32.60
C TYR A 239 6.17 -7.43 -32.24
N ASP A 240 6.95 -7.96 -31.28
CA ASP A 240 6.74 -9.34 -30.85
C ASP A 240 5.31 -9.54 -30.36
N MET A 241 4.75 -10.67 -30.78
CA MET A 241 3.47 -11.19 -30.31
C MET A 241 3.72 -12.53 -29.64
N SER A 242 2.87 -12.87 -28.68
CA SER A 242 2.95 -14.14 -27.98
C SER A 242 1.58 -14.80 -27.91
N VAL A 243 1.57 -16.13 -27.99
CA VAL A 243 0.33 -16.91 -27.93
C VAL A 243 0.55 -18.06 -26.95
N SER A 244 -0.45 -18.35 -26.12
CA SER A 244 -0.43 -19.51 -25.23
C SER A 244 -1.83 -20.09 -25.09
N ILE A 245 -1.94 -21.43 -25.18
CA ILE A 245 -3.20 -22.17 -25.09
C ILE A 245 -3.16 -23.03 -23.83
N ASN A 246 -4.20 -22.98 -23.00
CA ASN A 246 -4.34 -23.87 -21.84
C ASN A 246 -5.06 -25.18 -22.21
N GLU A 247 -5.16 -26.12 -21.26
CA GLU A 247 -5.82 -27.41 -21.48
C GLU A 247 -7.33 -27.32 -21.69
N ASN A 248 -7.95 -26.19 -21.29
CA ASN A 248 -9.39 -25.96 -21.42
C ASN A 248 -9.76 -25.29 -22.75
N GLY A 249 -8.78 -24.90 -23.57
CA GLY A 249 -8.99 -24.18 -24.82
C GLY A 249 -9.04 -22.66 -24.69
N ASP A 250 -8.67 -22.11 -23.53
CA ASP A 250 -8.48 -20.67 -23.39
C ASP A 250 -7.13 -20.24 -23.97
N VAL A 251 -7.15 -19.11 -24.66
CA VAL A 251 -6.02 -18.63 -25.46
C VAL A 251 -5.67 -17.21 -25.03
N LEU A 252 -4.43 -17.04 -24.58
CA LEU A 252 -3.84 -15.73 -24.37
C LEU A 252 -3.13 -15.30 -25.65
N VAL A 253 -3.40 -14.08 -26.11
CA VAL A 253 -2.66 -13.45 -27.21
C VAL A 253 -2.14 -12.11 -26.74
N GLY A 254 -0.82 -12.01 -26.58
CA GLY A 254 -0.13 -10.79 -26.20
C GLY A 254 0.36 -9.99 -27.41
N MET A 255 0.12 -8.68 -27.37
CA MET A 255 0.48 -7.73 -28.42
C MET A 255 1.00 -6.44 -27.78
N GLN A 256 2.32 -6.34 -27.66
CA GLN A 256 2.94 -5.29 -26.85
C GLN A 256 2.85 -3.88 -27.48
N PHE A 257 2.86 -3.76 -28.81
CA PHE A 257 2.78 -2.47 -29.52
C PHE A 257 1.44 -1.76 -29.27
N ILE A 258 0.34 -2.51 -29.16
CA ILE A 258 -0.98 -1.99 -28.74
C ILE A 258 -1.21 -2.13 -27.22
N ASN A 259 -0.19 -2.53 -26.47
CA ASN A 259 -0.17 -2.65 -25.01
C ASN A 259 -1.29 -3.55 -24.45
N ARG A 260 -1.56 -4.69 -25.09
CA ARG A 260 -2.73 -5.52 -24.80
C ARG A 260 -2.44 -7.02 -24.73
N VAL A 261 -3.16 -7.68 -23.85
CA VAL A 261 -3.32 -9.13 -23.84
C VAL A 261 -4.79 -9.46 -24.00
N PHE A 262 -5.11 -10.26 -25.01
CA PHE A 262 -6.47 -10.74 -25.28
C PHE A 262 -6.64 -12.14 -24.70
N LEU A 263 -7.83 -12.41 -24.16
CA LEU A 263 -8.27 -13.73 -23.74
C LEU A 263 -9.40 -14.18 -24.65
N PHE A 264 -9.17 -15.27 -25.36
CA PHE A 264 -10.17 -15.98 -26.15
C PHE A 264 -10.45 -17.34 -25.54
N SER A 265 -11.58 -17.94 -25.90
CA SER A 265 -11.90 -19.34 -25.63
C SER A 265 -12.24 -20.05 -26.94
N VAL A 266 -11.72 -21.25 -27.11
CA VAL A 266 -11.90 -22.10 -28.29
C VAL A 266 -12.42 -23.45 -27.82
N ASN A 267 -13.45 -23.96 -28.49
CA ASN A 267 -13.99 -25.28 -28.17
C ASN A 267 -12.99 -26.38 -28.61
N MET A 268 -12.39 -27.06 -27.64
CA MET A 268 -11.40 -28.13 -27.87
C MET A 268 -11.89 -29.27 -28.77
N THR A 269 -13.20 -29.56 -28.77
CA THR A 269 -13.78 -30.67 -29.57
C THR A 269 -14.17 -30.25 -30.98
N LYS A 270 -14.53 -28.98 -31.16
CA LYS A 270 -14.98 -28.40 -32.43
C LYS A 270 -14.43 -26.98 -32.53
N PRO A 271 -13.12 -26.81 -32.79
CA PRO A 271 -12.52 -25.51 -32.95
C PRO A 271 -13.07 -24.93 -34.25
N ASN A 272 -14.05 -24.04 -34.18
CA ASN A 272 -14.69 -23.46 -35.35
C ASN A 272 -14.77 -21.94 -35.32
N LYS A 273 -14.54 -21.32 -34.15
CA LYS A 273 -14.52 -19.87 -33.97
C LYS A 273 -13.77 -19.46 -32.71
N PHE A 274 -13.28 -18.23 -32.69
CA PHE A 274 -12.84 -17.54 -31.49
C PHE A 274 -14.05 -17.03 -30.69
N ILE A 275 -14.06 -17.28 -29.39
CA ILE A 275 -14.97 -16.62 -28.46
C ILE A 275 -14.15 -15.60 -27.69
N TYR A 276 -14.32 -14.30 -27.99
CA TYR A 276 -13.68 -13.25 -27.21
C TYR A 276 -14.25 -13.22 -25.78
N VAL A 277 -13.38 -13.38 -24.79
CA VAL A 277 -13.76 -13.39 -23.37
C VAL A 277 -13.50 -12.02 -22.76
N SER A 278 -12.25 -11.55 -22.83
CA SER A 278 -11.83 -10.30 -22.18
C SER A 278 -10.48 -9.81 -22.71
N ARG A 279 -10.03 -8.65 -22.23
CA ARG A 279 -8.70 -8.11 -22.53
C ARG A 279 -8.11 -7.38 -21.32
N HIS A 280 -6.80 -7.37 -21.22
CA HIS A 280 -6.04 -6.59 -20.25
C HIS A 280 -5.18 -5.53 -20.94
N THR A 281 -5.16 -4.32 -20.37
CA THR A 281 -4.34 -3.18 -20.82
C THR A 281 -3.49 -2.66 -19.67
N ASN A 282 -2.20 -2.48 -19.88
CA ASN A 282 -1.30 -1.92 -18.87
C ASN A 282 -1.31 -0.37 -18.87
N GLY A 283 -2.50 0.23 -18.80
CA GLY A 283 -2.68 1.68 -18.77
C GLY A 283 -1.97 2.43 -19.91
N ARG A 284 -1.20 3.47 -19.54
CA ARG A 284 -0.49 4.36 -20.48
C ARG A 284 0.92 3.90 -20.84
N SER A 285 1.51 2.96 -20.12
CA SER A 285 2.83 2.40 -20.43
C SER A 285 2.78 1.50 -21.67
N LEU A 286 3.87 1.41 -22.42
CA LEU A 286 4.07 0.44 -23.51
C LEU A 286 4.38 -0.96 -22.95
N GLY A 287 4.37 -2.00 -23.80
CA GLY A 287 5.09 -3.26 -23.53
C GLY A 287 4.30 -4.42 -22.93
N ASN A 288 2.99 -4.31 -22.74
CA ASN A 288 2.17 -5.40 -22.18
C ASN A 288 1.91 -6.53 -23.18
N GLY A 289 2.32 -7.76 -22.82
CA GLY A 289 2.05 -8.95 -23.63
C GLY A 289 3.18 -9.35 -24.57
N LYS A 290 4.44 -8.96 -24.29
CA LYS A 290 5.59 -9.47 -25.05
C LYS A 290 5.67 -11.00 -24.99
N GLY A 291 5.41 -11.55 -23.81
CA GLY A 291 5.30 -12.98 -23.56
C GLY A 291 4.04 -13.27 -22.74
N VAL A 292 3.36 -14.37 -23.05
CA VAL A 292 2.21 -14.86 -22.29
C VAL A 292 2.37 -16.34 -22.04
N ALA A 293 1.96 -16.79 -20.86
CA ALA A 293 2.07 -18.18 -20.45
C ALA A 293 0.97 -18.56 -19.47
N TRP A 294 0.60 -19.84 -19.46
CA TRP A 294 -0.37 -20.42 -18.54
C TRP A 294 0.31 -21.18 -17.42
N LEU A 295 -0.27 -21.12 -16.22
CA LEU A 295 0.20 -21.80 -15.01
C LEU A 295 -0.97 -22.40 -14.23
N GLY A 296 -0.70 -23.44 -13.43
CA GLY A 296 -1.68 -24.03 -12.51
C GLY A 296 -2.89 -24.62 -13.24
N ASN A 297 -2.63 -25.40 -14.30
CA ASN A 297 -3.65 -25.97 -15.19
C ASN A 297 -4.57 -24.92 -15.85
N GLY A 298 -4.00 -23.75 -16.19
CA GLY A 298 -4.74 -22.68 -16.87
C GLY A 298 -5.49 -21.71 -15.93
N ALA A 299 -5.25 -21.78 -14.62
CA ALA A 299 -5.86 -20.88 -13.65
C ALA A 299 -5.21 -19.48 -13.61
N ILE A 300 -3.89 -19.43 -13.82
CA ILE A 300 -3.09 -18.23 -13.68
C ILE A 300 -2.49 -17.84 -15.04
N ALA A 301 -2.70 -16.61 -15.45
CA ALA A 301 -2.04 -16.01 -16.61
C ALA A 301 -0.77 -15.28 -16.17
N ALA A 302 0.37 -15.69 -16.72
CA ALA A 302 1.64 -14.97 -16.61
C ALA A 302 1.83 -14.07 -17.83
N ILE A 303 2.06 -12.79 -17.59
CA ILE A 303 2.21 -11.77 -18.64
C ILE A 303 3.54 -11.06 -18.43
N LEU A 304 4.39 -11.10 -19.46
CA LEU A 304 5.60 -10.31 -19.51
C LEU A 304 5.28 -8.91 -20.03
N VAL A 305 5.63 -7.91 -19.22
CA VAL A 305 5.38 -6.50 -19.42
C VAL A 305 6.71 -5.76 -19.50
N ASN A 306 6.99 -5.16 -20.64
CA ASN A 306 8.19 -4.35 -20.85
C ASN A 306 7.96 -2.87 -20.56
N THR A 307 9.04 -2.17 -20.24
CA THR A 307 9.08 -0.71 -20.14
C THR A 307 10.02 -0.18 -21.21
N TYR A 308 9.55 0.80 -21.98
CA TYR A 308 10.30 1.47 -23.02
C TYR A 308 10.52 2.94 -22.66
N SER A 309 11.69 3.47 -23.00
CA SER A 309 11.98 4.90 -22.93
C SER A 309 11.20 5.68 -23.99
N LEU A 310 11.21 7.01 -23.89
CA LEU A 310 10.59 7.90 -24.90
C LEU A 310 11.20 7.72 -26.30
N ASN A 311 12.44 7.23 -26.38
CA ASN A 311 13.12 6.90 -27.63
C ASN A 311 12.90 5.44 -28.06
N TYR A 312 11.89 4.75 -27.50
CA TYR A 312 11.58 3.35 -27.75
C TYR A 312 12.73 2.36 -27.46
N GLN A 313 13.62 2.71 -26.54
CA GLN A 313 14.64 1.78 -26.05
C GLN A 313 14.10 0.99 -24.86
N TRP A 314 14.26 -0.32 -24.91
CA TRP A 314 13.82 -1.21 -23.85
C TRP A 314 14.68 -1.03 -22.60
N SER A 315 14.07 -0.56 -21.50
CA SER A 315 14.79 -0.23 -20.26
C SER A 315 14.67 -1.29 -19.16
N SER A 316 13.50 -1.93 -19.04
CA SER A 316 13.24 -2.92 -18.00
C SER A 316 12.02 -3.78 -18.32
N SER A 317 11.84 -4.85 -17.57
CA SER A 317 10.76 -5.83 -17.72
C SER A 317 10.21 -6.25 -16.36
N LYS A 318 8.92 -6.57 -16.34
CA LYS A 318 8.19 -7.11 -15.18
C LYS A 318 7.34 -8.28 -15.63
N LEU A 319 7.28 -9.33 -14.83
CA LEU A 319 6.39 -10.47 -14.98
C LEU A 319 5.20 -10.27 -14.03
N CYS A 320 4.01 -10.12 -14.59
CA CYS A 320 2.76 -9.95 -13.84
C CYS A 320 1.93 -11.23 -13.93
N MET A 321 1.48 -11.75 -12.78
CA MET A 321 0.65 -12.95 -12.71
C MET A 321 -0.79 -12.58 -12.32
N TYR A 322 -1.79 -13.11 -13.01
CA TYR A 322 -3.20 -12.80 -12.79
C TYR A 322 -4.01 -14.07 -12.55
N ASP A 323 -4.89 -14.07 -11.55
CA ASP A 323 -5.94 -15.08 -11.41
C ASP A 323 -7.10 -14.72 -12.35
N ILE A 324 -7.41 -15.60 -13.30
CA ILE A 324 -8.47 -15.34 -14.29
C ILE A 324 -9.55 -16.42 -14.33
N ARG A 325 -9.59 -17.31 -13.33
CA ARG A 325 -10.47 -18.49 -13.27
C ARG A 325 -11.97 -18.23 -13.44
N SER A 326 -12.47 -17.06 -13.06
CA SER A 326 -13.91 -16.84 -12.92
C SER A 326 -14.50 -15.91 -13.99
N PHE A 327 -13.78 -14.87 -14.41
CA PHE A 327 -14.33 -13.80 -15.25
C PHE A 327 -13.37 -13.26 -16.31
N GLY A 328 -12.20 -13.90 -16.51
CA GLY A 328 -11.14 -13.30 -17.32
C GLY A 328 -10.62 -12.00 -16.71
N PHE A 329 -10.14 -11.09 -17.56
CA PHE A 329 -9.71 -9.75 -17.17
C PHE A 329 -10.92 -8.81 -17.05
N ASN A 330 -10.95 -8.00 -16.00
CA ASN A 330 -11.93 -6.93 -15.78
C ASN A 330 -11.23 -5.57 -15.60
N SER A 331 -12.00 -4.48 -15.51
CA SER A 331 -11.46 -3.11 -15.38
C SER A 331 -10.62 -2.89 -14.12
N ASN A 332 -10.77 -3.75 -13.12
CA ASN A 332 -10.13 -3.66 -11.82
C ASN A 332 -9.18 -4.86 -11.58
N SER A 333 -8.79 -5.60 -12.63
CA SER A 333 -7.91 -6.75 -12.50
C SER A 333 -6.54 -6.32 -12.01
N THR A 334 -6.22 -6.68 -10.77
CA THR A 334 -4.90 -6.47 -10.17
C THR A 334 -4.07 -7.75 -10.28
N PRO A 335 -2.76 -7.66 -10.53
CA PRO A 335 -1.91 -8.84 -10.50
C PRO A 335 -1.93 -9.46 -9.09
N LEU A 336 -1.91 -10.80 -9.03
CA LEU A 336 -1.65 -11.56 -7.80
C LEU A 336 -0.23 -11.28 -7.29
N SER A 337 0.73 -11.21 -8.21
CA SER A 337 2.13 -10.97 -7.92
C SER A 337 2.82 -10.34 -9.12
N VAL A 338 3.84 -9.52 -8.85
CA VAL A 338 4.72 -8.92 -9.86
C VAL A 338 6.16 -9.26 -9.52
N PHE A 339 6.94 -9.60 -10.55
CA PHE A 339 8.37 -9.91 -10.43
C PHE A 339 9.20 -9.08 -11.42
N PRO A 340 10.33 -8.47 -11.04
CA PRO A 340 10.81 -8.34 -9.67
C PRO A 340 9.97 -7.36 -8.84
N ASN A 341 10.02 -7.48 -7.52
CA ASN A 341 9.41 -6.55 -6.56
C ASN A 341 10.34 -6.35 -5.33
N GLY A 342 9.93 -5.56 -4.34
CA GLY A 342 10.74 -5.30 -3.15
C GLY A 342 11.08 -6.54 -2.29
N HIS A 343 10.29 -7.62 -2.39
CA HIS A 343 10.52 -8.89 -1.70
C HIS A 343 11.27 -9.91 -2.57
N TYR A 344 11.17 -9.76 -3.89
CA TYR A 344 11.67 -10.65 -4.92
C TYR A 344 12.61 -9.90 -5.85
N MET A 345 13.83 -9.70 -5.37
CA MET A 345 14.86 -9.03 -6.14
C MET A 345 15.44 -9.92 -7.22
N LEU A 346 15.89 -9.29 -8.31
CA LEU A 346 16.64 -9.99 -9.34
C LEU A 346 18.00 -10.46 -8.81
N PRO A 347 18.48 -11.63 -9.26
CA PRO A 347 19.85 -12.00 -9.01
C PRO A 347 20.82 -10.96 -9.59
N GLN A 348 21.89 -10.59 -8.89
CA GLN A 348 22.93 -9.62 -9.33
C GLN A 348 23.45 -9.80 -10.76
N ARG A 349 23.49 -11.03 -11.30
CA ARG A 349 23.95 -11.30 -12.68
C ARG A 349 22.84 -11.23 -13.73
N PHE A 350 21.58 -11.18 -13.29
CA PHE A 350 20.41 -11.16 -14.15
C PHE A 350 20.09 -9.73 -14.57
N SER A 351 19.84 -9.53 -15.85
CA SER A 351 19.47 -8.23 -16.40
C SER A 351 18.03 -7.85 -16.05
N PHE A 352 17.73 -6.56 -16.09
CA PHE A 352 16.36 -6.05 -15.97
C PHE A 352 15.55 -6.21 -17.26
N VAL A 353 16.15 -6.68 -18.35
CA VAL A 353 15.56 -6.83 -19.68
C VAL A 353 15.26 -8.31 -19.93
N PHE A 354 13.98 -8.70 -20.01
CA PHE A 354 13.56 -10.10 -20.16
C PHE A 354 13.12 -10.44 -21.59
N LEU A 355 13.86 -11.30 -22.29
CA LEU A 355 13.56 -11.72 -23.66
C LEU A 355 12.26 -12.51 -23.77
N ASN A 356 12.04 -13.50 -22.90
CA ASN A 356 10.90 -14.40 -23.05
C ASN A 356 10.49 -15.05 -21.72
N ILE A 357 9.25 -15.51 -21.66
CA ILE A 357 8.74 -16.41 -20.63
C ILE A 357 8.22 -17.69 -21.26
N ILE A 358 8.54 -18.83 -20.66
CA ILE A 358 8.12 -20.15 -21.16
C ILE A 358 7.63 -20.95 -19.96
N SER A 359 6.40 -21.46 -20.02
CA SER A 359 5.87 -22.30 -18.95
C SER A 359 5.88 -23.79 -19.28
N SER A 360 5.99 -24.59 -18.23
CA SER A 360 5.42 -25.93 -18.17
C SER A 360 4.07 -25.85 -17.43
N PRO A 361 3.29 -26.94 -17.36
CA PRO A 361 2.09 -26.99 -16.51
C PRO A 361 2.28 -26.46 -15.07
N THR A 362 3.45 -26.69 -14.46
CA THR A 362 3.74 -26.36 -13.06
C THR A 362 4.76 -25.23 -12.84
N SER A 363 5.66 -25.00 -13.79
CA SER A 363 6.85 -24.15 -13.61
C SER A 363 6.94 -23.08 -14.70
N LEU A 364 7.72 -22.02 -14.45
CA LEU A 364 7.97 -20.96 -15.43
C LEU A 364 9.46 -20.67 -15.54
N ALA A 365 9.98 -20.63 -16.75
CA ALA A 365 11.31 -20.13 -17.04
C ALA A 365 11.23 -18.70 -17.60
N LEU A 366 12.14 -17.86 -17.11
CA LEU A 366 12.36 -16.49 -17.54
C LEU A 366 13.77 -16.38 -18.14
N LEU A 367 13.87 -15.80 -19.34
CA LEU A 367 15.13 -15.58 -20.05
C LEU A 367 15.44 -14.08 -20.11
N ASP A 368 16.67 -13.68 -19.78
CA ASP A 368 17.15 -12.30 -19.96
C ASP A 368 17.95 -12.10 -21.24
N ASP A 369 18.29 -10.84 -21.54
CA ASP A 369 19.09 -10.44 -22.72
C ASP A 369 20.55 -10.88 -22.67
N ASN A 370 21.07 -11.23 -21.48
CA ASN A 370 22.39 -11.81 -21.29
C ASN A 370 22.41 -13.34 -21.48
N GLY A 371 21.27 -13.97 -21.76
CA GLY A 371 21.14 -15.42 -21.91
C GLY A 371 21.12 -16.20 -20.59
N ASN A 372 20.86 -15.52 -19.48
CA ASN A 372 20.64 -16.11 -18.17
C ASN A 372 19.20 -16.62 -18.04
N ILE A 373 19.03 -17.72 -17.30
CA ILE A 373 17.74 -18.38 -17.12
C ILE A 373 17.40 -18.43 -15.63
N LEU A 374 16.20 -17.96 -15.28
CA LEU A 374 15.61 -18.08 -13.96
C LEU A 374 14.39 -18.99 -14.06
N ILE A 375 14.38 -20.09 -13.29
CA ILE A 375 13.28 -21.05 -13.24
C ILE A 375 12.54 -20.91 -11.92
N PHE A 376 11.27 -20.54 -12.02
CA PHE A 376 10.31 -20.53 -10.93
C PHE A 376 9.72 -21.92 -10.75
N LEU A 377 10.02 -22.52 -9.61
CA LEU A 377 9.46 -23.80 -9.17
C LEU A 377 8.20 -23.55 -8.34
N PRO A 378 7.16 -24.40 -8.47
CA PRO A 378 5.95 -24.24 -7.70
C PRO A 378 6.22 -24.41 -6.21
N ALA A 379 5.73 -23.47 -5.41
CA ALA A 379 5.75 -23.57 -3.95
C ALA A 379 4.37 -24.01 -3.44
N PRO A 380 4.30 -24.91 -2.44
CA PRO A 380 3.04 -25.38 -1.84
C PRO A 380 2.34 -24.25 -1.06
N PRO A 381 1.07 -24.46 -0.64
CA PRO A 381 0.36 -23.52 0.22
C PRO A 381 1.19 -23.18 1.48
N GLY A 382 1.17 -21.90 1.88
CA GLY A 382 1.99 -21.37 2.97
C GLY A 382 3.44 -21.01 2.60
N PHE A 383 3.88 -21.32 1.37
CA PHE A 383 5.24 -21.06 0.88
C PHE A 383 5.26 -20.31 -0.45
N TYR A 384 6.31 -19.53 -0.66
CA TYR A 384 6.55 -18.77 -1.88
C TYR A 384 7.89 -19.14 -2.51
N PRO A 385 8.03 -19.01 -3.84
CA PRO A 385 9.29 -19.28 -4.52
C PRO A 385 10.29 -18.13 -4.32
N SER A 386 11.23 -18.28 -3.39
CA SER A 386 12.29 -17.32 -3.13
C SER A 386 13.52 -17.59 -3.98
N ILE A 387 14.17 -16.54 -4.47
CA ILE A 387 15.41 -16.63 -5.23
C ILE A 387 16.57 -16.84 -4.26
N GLN A 388 17.32 -17.92 -4.43
CA GLN A 388 18.60 -18.11 -3.73
C GLN A 388 19.75 -18.03 -4.72
N HIS A 389 20.72 -17.17 -4.40
CA HIS A 389 21.96 -17.07 -5.15
C HIS A 389 22.81 -18.31 -4.95
N THR A 390 22.74 -19.24 -5.90
CA THR A 390 23.61 -20.43 -5.91
C THR A 390 24.95 -20.16 -6.58
N GLY A 391 25.13 -19.00 -7.23
CA GLY A 391 26.32 -18.67 -8.03
C GLY A 391 26.42 -19.43 -9.35
N SER A 392 25.48 -20.35 -9.61
CA SER A 392 25.34 -21.16 -10.82
C SER A 392 24.11 -20.75 -11.64
N MET A 393 24.17 -20.97 -12.96
CA MET A 393 23.02 -20.89 -13.87
C MET A 393 22.54 -22.29 -14.23
N PRO A 394 21.23 -22.52 -14.47
CA PRO A 394 20.13 -21.58 -14.28
C PRO A 394 19.90 -21.28 -12.79
N VAL A 395 19.42 -20.07 -12.48
CA VAL A 395 18.97 -19.74 -11.12
C VAL A 395 17.61 -20.40 -10.92
N MET A 396 17.41 -21.04 -9.77
CA MET A 396 16.15 -21.70 -9.43
C MET A 396 15.62 -21.16 -8.11
N THR A 397 14.31 -21.01 -8.03
CA THR A 397 13.66 -20.60 -6.78
C THR A 397 13.57 -21.78 -5.80
N ARG A 398 13.70 -21.50 -4.51
CA ARG A 398 13.42 -22.46 -3.43
C ARG A 398 12.20 -22.03 -2.63
N GLN A 399 11.59 -22.99 -1.95
CA GLN A 399 10.43 -22.71 -1.08
C GLN A 399 10.89 -21.91 0.14
N SER A 400 10.26 -20.76 0.36
CA SER A 400 10.42 -19.92 1.54
C SER A 400 9.05 -19.70 2.19
N LEU A 401 9.04 -19.55 3.51
CA LEU A 401 7.79 -19.39 4.27
C LEU A 401 7.14 -18.03 3.97
N CYS A 402 5.82 -17.99 3.79
CA CYS A 402 5.11 -16.71 3.72
C CYS A 402 5.43 -15.83 4.93
N MET A 403 5.73 -14.55 4.66
CA MET A 403 6.00 -13.59 5.73
C MET A 403 4.72 -13.35 6.55
N PRO A 404 4.85 -13.02 7.85
CA PRO A 404 3.72 -12.57 8.65
C PRO A 404 2.94 -11.45 7.95
N GLY A 405 1.62 -11.46 8.08
CA GLY A 405 0.72 -10.54 7.38
C GLY A 405 0.34 -10.98 5.96
N THR A 406 0.99 -12.01 5.41
CA THR A 406 0.68 -12.59 4.09
C THR A 406 0.25 -14.04 4.21
N TYR A 407 -0.45 -14.59 3.21
CA TYR A 407 -0.84 -16.00 3.16
C TYR A 407 -0.82 -16.52 1.72
N LYS A 408 -0.82 -17.84 1.56
CA LYS A 408 -0.97 -18.50 0.27
C LYS A 408 -1.74 -19.79 0.42
N ASN A 409 -2.88 -19.90 -0.26
CA ASN A 409 -3.80 -21.03 -0.12
C ASN A 409 -3.63 -22.09 -1.20
N GLN A 410 -2.81 -21.86 -2.22
CA GLN A 410 -2.69 -22.71 -3.39
C GLN A 410 -1.23 -22.91 -3.79
N THR A 411 -0.95 -24.08 -4.39
CA THR A 411 0.35 -24.34 -5.00
C THR A 411 0.53 -23.44 -6.23
N GLY A 412 1.72 -22.89 -6.41
CA GLY A 412 2.06 -22.13 -7.61
C GLY A 412 3.30 -21.29 -7.45
N ILE A 413 3.61 -20.51 -8.48
CA ILE A 413 4.82 -19.68 -8.53
C ILE A 413 4.60 -18.21 -8.13
N HIS A 414 3.36 -17.83 -7.81
CA HIS A 414 3.04 -16.49 -7.32
C HIS A 414 3.53 -16.30 -5.88
N ASP A 415 3.73 -15.04 -5.52
CA ASP A 415 4.08 -14.59 -4.17
C ASP A 415 2.92 -14.80 -3.18
N CYS A 416 3.18 -14.67 -1.89
CA CYS A 416 2.14 -14.64 -0.87
C CYS A 416 1.31 -13.35 -0.99
N ILE A 417 0.02 -13.46 -0.70
CA ILE A 417 -0.94 -12.36 -0.83
C ILE A 417 -1.15 -11.74 0.55
N LEU A 418 -1.33 -10.42 0.62
CA LEU A 418 -1.64 -9.73 1.88
C LEU A 418 -2.95 -10.23 2.49
N CYS A 419 -2.98 -10.38 3.81
CA CYS A 419 -4.23 -10.65 4.52
C CYS A 419 -5.19 -9.47 4.39
N PRO A 420 -6.46 -9.69 4.02
CA PRO A 420 -7.44 -8.62 3.91
C PRO A 420 -7.70 -7.96 5.28
N SER A 421 -8.17 -6.71 5.26
CA SER A 421 -8.50 -5.98 6.49
C SER A 421 -9.50 -6.74 7.36
N GLY A 422 -9.34 -6.64 8.69
CA GLY A 422 -10.11 -7.42 9.65
C GLY A 422 -9.63 -8.88 9.81
N THR A 423 -8.58 -9.29 9.10
CA THR A 423 -7.92 -10.58 9.28
C THR A 423 -6.43 -10.40 9.56
N LYS A 424 -5.82 -11.39 10.19
CA LYS A 424 -4.40 -11.41 10.54
C LYS A 424 -3.75 -12.75 10.23
N ASN A 425 -2.44 -12.69 10.06
CA ASN A 425 -1.60 -13.87 10.03
C ASN A 425 -0.27 -13.62 10.77
N PRO A 426 -0.02 -14.26 11.93
CA PRO A 426 1.21 -14.06 12.69
C PRO A 426 2.45 -14.71 12.04
N GLY A 427 2.30 -15.44 10.93
CA GLY A 427 3.32 -16.30 10.35
C GLY A 427 3.10 -17.78 10.70
N ASN A 428 3.95 -18.67 10.17
CA ASN A 428 3.93 -20.15 10.30
C ASN A 428 3.20 -20.96 9.20
N ALA A 429 3.56 -20.77 7.92
CA ALA A 429 3.07 -21.59 6.78
C ALA A 429 1.54 -21.70 6.67
N THR A 430 0.82 -20.75 7.25
CA THR A 430 -0.63 -20.70 7.28
C THR A 430 -1.18 -20.44 5.88
N THR A 431 -2.18 -21.24 5.52
CA THR A 431 -2.81 -21.20 4.20
C THR A 431 -4.00 -20.25 4.12
N GLN A 432 -4.38 -19.62 5.24
CA GLN A 432 -5.51 -18.73 5.37
C GLN A 432 -5.27 -17.68 6.46
N CYS A 433 -5.91 -16.53 6.34
CA CYS A 433 -5.90 -15.50 7.39
C CYS A 433 -6.97 -15.79 8.44
N THR A 434 -6.65 -15.52 9.70
CA THR A 434 -7.56 -15.65 10.83
C THR A 434 -8.31 -14.34 11.07
N ARG A 435 -9.58 -14.37 11.48
CA ARG A 435 -10.32 -13.13 11.78
C ARG A 435 -9.78 -12.46 13.04
N CYS A 436 -9.70 -11.14 13.01
CA CYS A 436 -9.37 -10.34 14.17
C CYS A 436 -10.58 -10.15 15.09
N SER A 437 -10.31 -9.81 16.35
CA SER A 437 -11.36 -9.38 17.29
C SER A 437 -12.04 -8.10 16.80
N SER A 438 -13.35 -7.96 17.01
CA SER A 438 -14.12 -6.76 16.65
C SER A 438 -13.69 -5.49 17.40
N LYS A 439 -12.93 -5.64 18.49
CA LYS A 439 -12.38 -4.53 19.30
C LYS A 439 -10.90 -4.24 18.98
N SER A 440 -10.34 -4.90 17.97
CA SER A 440 -8.95 -4.74 17.57
C SER A 440 -8.81 -4.08 16.20
N PHE A 441 -7.70 -3.38 16.03
CA PHE A 441 -7.28 -2.80 14.78
C PHE A 441 -6.50 -3.84 13.95
N CYS A 442 -7.04 -4.15 12.77
CA CYS A 442 -6.39 -4.98 11.76
C CYS A 442 -6.55 -4.35 10.38
N SER A 443 -5.49 -3.69 9.91
CA SER A 443 -5.35 -3.17 8.56
C SER A 443 -5.07 -4.29 7.55
N LEU A 444 -4.92 -3.91 6.27
CA LEU A 444 -4.37 -4.77 5.24
C LEU A 444 -2.98 -5.27 5.68
N GLY A 445 -2.71 -6.58 5.54
CA GLY A 445 -1.42 -7.17 5.88
C GLY A 445 -1.14 -7.30 7.38
N SER A 446 -2.18 -7.39 8.23
CA SER A 446 -2.00 -7.44 9.69
C SER A 446 -1.33 -8.72 10.18
N VAL A 447 -0.40 -8.58 11.13
CA VAL A 447 0.30 -9.68 11.78
C VAL A 447 -0.39 -10.12 13.07
N HIS A 448 -1.00 -9.19 13.80
CA HIS A 448 -1.61 -9.44 15.11
C HIS A 448 -2.86 -8.59 15.35
N ASP A 449 -3.67 -8.97 16.34
CA ASP A 449 -4.72 -8.09 16.88
C ASP A 449 -4.04 -7.01 17.72
N VAL A 450 -4.17 -5.76 17.31
CA VAL A 450 -3.73 -4.61 18.10
C VAL A 450 -4.95 -3.98 18.77
N PRO A 451 -4.93 -3.68 20.09
CA PRO A 451 -6.08 -3.05 20.72
C PRO A 451 -6.32 -1.65 20.13
N GLN A 452 -7.59 -1.25 19.94
CA GLN A 452 -7.93 0.07 19.41
C GLN A 452 -7.36 1.22 20.27
N SER A 453 -7.08 0.97 21.56
CA SER A 453 -6.43 1.93 22.45
C SER A 453 -5.04 2.36 21.98
N ALA A 454 -4.34 1.54 21.19
CA ALA A 454 -3.05 1.90 20.62
C ALA A 454 -3.13 3.04 19.60
N LEU A 455 -4.32 3.30 19.03
CA LEU A 455 -4.57 4.33 18.03
C LEU A 455 -5.23 5.59 18.60
N ILE A 456 -5.37 5.72 19.93
CA ILE A 456 -5.97 6.92 20.54
C ILE A 456 -5.09 8.13 20.25
N SER A 457 -5.68 9.14 19.62
CA SER A 457 -5.07 10.47 19.49
C SER A 457 -5.37 11.27 20.75
N ILE A 458 -4.36 11.95 21.28
CA ILE A 458 -4.45 12.82 22.45
C ILE A 458 -4.24 14.23 21.95
N ALA A 459 -5.32 15.00 21.87
CA ALA A 459 -5.28 16.44 21.64
C ALA A 459 -5.40 17.16 22.99
N GLN A 460 -4.40 17.95 23.36
CA GLN A 460 -4.51 18.84 24.51
C GLN A 460 -5.33 20.07 24.11
N VAL A 461 -6.65 19.97 24.24
CA VAL A 461 -7.55 21.12 24.05
C VAL A 461 -7.54 21.93 25.34
N ILE A 462 -7.13 23.19 25.26
CA ILE A 462 -7.19 24.11 26.39
C ILE A 462 -8.47 24.92 26.28
N ALA A 463 -9.47 24.58 27.09
CA ALA A 463 -10.57 25.50 27.35
C ALA A 463 -10.10 26.49 28.42
N TYR A 464 -9.71 27.70 28.02
CA TYR A 464 -9.64 28.79 28.99
C TYR A 464 -11.07 29.16 29.41
N PRO A 465 -11.32 29.38 30.70
CA PRO A 465 -12.59 29.90 31.15
C PRO A 465 -12.83 31.27 30.52
N ARG A 466 -14.09 31.58 30.21
CA ARG A 466 -14.44 32.88 29.65
C ARG A 466 -14.15 33.95 30.70
N SER A 467 -13.57 35.09 30.26
CA SER A 467 -13.59 36.31 31.07
C SER A 467 -15.04 36.58 31.51
N PRO A 468 -15.27 37.09 32.72
CA PRO A 468 -16.60 37.59 33.10
C PRO A 468 -17.06 38.65 32.07
N GLU A 469 -18.36 38.77 31.85
CA GLU A 469 -18.92 39.72 30.87
C GLU A 469 -18.57 41.18 31.19
N SER A 470 -18.37 41.48 32.48
CA SER A 470 -17.80 42.75 32.95
C SER A 470 -16.41 42.54 33.55
N ILE A 471 -15.51 43.49 33.30
CA ILE A 471 -14.15 43.54 33.87
C ILE A 471 -14.05 44.53 35.04
N ILE A 472 -15.16 45.17 35.42
CA ILE A 472 -15.23 46.15 36.49
C ILE A 472 -15.74 45.45 37.75
N PHE A 473 -14.94 45.44 38.82
CA PHE A 473 -15.28 44.74 40.06
C PHE A 473 -16.64 45.18 40.63
N ASP A 474 -16.94 46.48 40.58
CA ASP A 474 -18.19 47.03 41.10
C ASP A 474 -19.41 46.48 40.34
N GLU A 475 -19.32 46.33 39.02
CA GLU A 475 -20.38 45.75 38.20
C GLU A 475 -20.56 44.26 38.48
N ILE A 476 -19.46 43.51 38.62
CA ILE A 476 -19.49 42.08 38.99
C ILE A 476 -20.14 41.92 40.37
N LEU A 477 -19.78 42.76 41.33
CA LEU A 477 -20.34 42.75 42.67
C LEU A 477 -21.85 43.05 42.64
N ILE A 478 -22.26 44.13 41.96
CA ILE A 478 -23.68 44.52 41.83
C ILE A 478 -24.48 43.42 41.11
N GLN A 479 -23.99 42.92 39.97
CA GLN A 479 -24.68 41.88 39.22
C GLN A 479 -24.91 40.63 40.09
N ASN A 480 -23.91 40.21 40.87
CA ASN A 480 -24.04 39.07 41.77
C ASN A 480 -24.92 39.35 43.01
N MET A 481 -24.92 40.57 43.52
CA MET A 481 -25.78 40.96 44.65
C MET A 481 -27.27 40.95 44.29
N PHE A 482 -27.61 41.32 43.05
CA PHE A 482 -28.99 41.43 42.58
C PHE A 482 -29.47 40.25 41.73
N HIS A 483 -28.60 39.27 41.44
CA HIS A 483 -28.99 38.08 40.68
C HIS A 483 -29.85 37.13 41.55
N ILE A 484 -31.10 36.90 41.12
CA ILE A 484 -32.02 35.96 41.76
C ILE A 484 -32.20 34.75 40.83
N GLY A 485 -31.62 33.61 41.20
CA GLY A 485 -31.80 32.33 40.52
C GLY A 485 -32.62 31.32 41.32
N SER A 486 -32.85 30.13 40.78
CA SER A 486 -33.59 29.06 41.47
C SER A 486 -32.68 28.21 42.38
N GLY A 487 -33.26 27.66 43.47
CA GLY A 487 -32.58 26.72 44.36
C GLY A 487 -31.41 27.33 45.17
N ARG A 488 -30.21 26.76 45.05
CA ARG A 488 -28.98 27.22 45.75
C ARG A 488 -28.70 28.71 45.53
N CYS A 489 -29.01 29.20 44.34
CA CYS A 489 -28.83 30.60 43.97
C CYS A 489 -29.62 31.57 44.85
N LEU A 490 -30.84 31.19 45.22
CA LEU A 490 -31.70 31.97 46.08
C LEU A 490 -31.11 32.09 47.49
N ALA A 491 -30.60 30.97 48.03
CA ALA A 491 -30.06 30.90 49.39
C ALA A 491 -28.73 31.66 49.57
N ILE A 492 -27.98 31.85 48.49
CA ILE A 492 -26.69 32.58 48.48
C ILE A 492 -26.89 34.07 48.17
N SER A 493 -28.02 34.44 47.54
CA SER A 493 -28.31 35.83 47.16
C SER A 493 -28.43 36.75 48.38
N PRO A 494 -27.63 37.83 48.47
CA PRO A 494 -27.76 38.83 49.54
C PRO A 494 -29.15 39.46 49.56
N LEU A 495 -29.75 39.67 48.38
CA LEU A 495 -31.07 40.26 48.23
C LEU A 495 -32.15 39.39 48.88
N PHE A 496 -32.06 38.06 48.77
CA PHE A 496 -33.00 37.15 49.45
C PHE A 496 -32.97 37.30 50.97
N TRP A 497 -31.78 37.34 51.58
CA TRP A 497 -31.65 37.54 53.04
C TRP A 497 -32.11 38.93 53.47
N THR A 498 -31.84 39.96 52.67
CA THR A 498 -32.34 41.32 52.95
C THR A 498 -33.86 41.40 52.86
N LEU A 499 -34.49 40.68 51.92
CA LEU A 499 -35.94 40.59 51.82
C LEU A 499 -36.55 39.83 53.00
N ILE A 500 -35.89 38.77 53.50
CA ILE A 500 -36.33 38.08 54.72
C ILE A 500 -36.26 39.02 55.92
N VAL A 501 -35.13 39.72 56.10
CA VAL A 501 -34.96 40.67 57.20
C VAL A 501 -35.95 41.83 57.09
N ALA A 502 -36.18 42.36 55.89
CA ALA A 502 -37.18 43.38 55.62
C ALA A 502 -38.62 42.88 55.86
N SER A 503 -38.94 41.63 55.50
CA SER A 503 -40.26 41.04 55.75
C SER A 503 -40.49 40.79 57.24
N LEU A 504 -39.48 40.29 57.96
CA LEU A 504 -39.53 40.18 59.42
C LEU A 504 -39.69 41.55 60.08
N ALA A 505 -38.97 42.57 59.58
CA ALA A 505 -39.11 43.94 60.00
C ALA A 505 -40.53 44.48 59.80
N VAL A 506 -41.13 44.25 58.63
CA VAL A 506 -42.53 44.62 58.33
C VAL A 506 -43.51 43.86 59.21
N ILE A 507 -43.30 42.56 59.46
CA ILE A 507 -44.14 41.77 60.38
C ILE A 507 -44.07 42.35 61.79
N VAL A 508 -42.87 42.71 62.27
CA VAL A 508 -42.71 43.38 63.57
C VAL A 508 -43.45 44.72 63.59
N LEU A 509 -43.38 45.52 62.53
CA LEU A 509 -44.16 46.76 62.41
C LEU A 509 -45.66 46.51 62.44
N ILE A 510 -46.16 45.49 61.74
CA ILE A 510 -47.59 45.12 61.73
C ILE A 510 -48.03 44.64 63.11
N ILE A 511 -47.26 43.77 63.78
CA ILE A 511 -47.55 43.31 65.14
C ILE A 511 -47.60 44.49 66.10
N MET A 512 -46.68 45.45 65.96
CA MET A 512 -46.63 46.66 66.77
C MET A 512 -47.82 47.60 66.50
N ALA A 513 -48.21 47.79 65.24
CA ALA A 513 -49.37 48.58 64.86
C ALA A 513 -50.69 47.95 65.34
N ILE A 514 -50.81 46.62 65.27
CA ILE A 514 -51.95 45.88 65.84
C ILE A 514 -51.98 46.04 67.37
N LEU A 515 -50.83 45.97 68.04
CA LEU A 515 -50.73 46.21 69.48
C LEU A 515 -51.13 47.64 69.88
N GLU A 516 -50.97 48.62 68.99
CA GLU A 516 -51.38 50.01 69.20
C GLU A 516 -52.89 50.23 68.99
N LEU A 517 -53.55 49.42 68.15
CA LEU A 517 -55.01 49.46 67.98
C LEU A 517 -55.79 48.78 69.14
N PHE A 518 -55.15 47.89 69.91
CA PHE A 518 -55.76 47.15 71.04
C PHE A 518 -55.37 47.71 72.43
N ILE A 519 -55.40 49.03 72.61
CA ILE A 519 -54.96 49.72 73.86
C ILE A 519 -55.77 49.34 75.12
N ASN A 520 -57.03 48.91 74.98
CA ASN A 520 -57.93 48.67 76.12
C ASN A 520 -57.94 47.22 76.67
N ASN A 521 -57.07 46.32 76.18
CA ASN A 521 -57.06 44.91 76.61
C ASN A 521 -55.85 44.60 77.54
N PRO A 522 -56.05 44.09 78.77
CA PRO A 522 -54.97 43.89 79.76
C PRO A 522 -53.87 42.87 79.36
N THR A 523 -54.10 42.03 78.36
CA THR A 523 -53.09 41.13 77.78
C THR A 523 -52.11 41.86 76.85
N ALA A 524 -52.53 42.91 76.15
CA ALA A 524 -51.69 43.69 75.24
C ALA A 524 -50.61 44.51 75.99
N THR A 525 -50.94 45.01 77.19
CA THR A 525 -49.99 45.76 78.05
C THR A 525 -48.87 44.88 78.62
N LYS A 526 -49.13 43.59 78.88
CA LYS A 526 -48.09 42.62 79.27
C LYS A 526 -47.09 42.35 78.13
N ILE A 527 -47.59 42.15 76.91
CA ILE A 527 -46.75 41.90 75.73
C ILE A 527 -45.95 43.16 75.36
N ARG A 528 -46.55 44.35 75.41
CA ARG A 528 -45.85 45.63 75.16
C ARG A 528 -44.66 45.85 76.10
N ARG A 529 -44.77 45.48 77.39
CA ARG A 529 -43.63 45.54 78.34
C ARG A 529 -42.54 44.55 77.99
N LEU A 530 -42.89 43.34 77.56
CA LEU A 530 -41.92 42.30 77.20
C LEU A 530 -41.15 42.70 75.93
N VAL A 531 -41.83 43.24 74.92
CA VAL A 531 -41.21 43.79 73.71
C VAL A 531 -40.33 45.01 74.03
N LYS A 532 -40.80 45.96 74.86
CA LYS A 532 -39.95 47.08 75.34
C LYS A 532 -38.72 46.63 76.10
N HIS A 533 -38.77 45.47 76.78
CA HIS A 533 -37.63 44.94 77.51
C HIS A 533 -36.58 44.31 76.57
N VAL A 534 -37.03 43.57 75.56
CA VAL A 534 -36.16 42.92 74.57
C VAL A 534 -35.46 43.95 73.69
N PHE A 535 -36.15 45.01 73.27
CA PHE A 535 -35.59 46.05 72.38
C PHE A 535 -35.06 47.29 73.11
N LYS A 536 -34.83 47.21 74.43
CA LYS A 536 -34.40 48.36 75.26
C LYS A 536 -33.04 48.94 74.86
N HIS A 537 -32.17 48.12 74.25
CA HIS A 537 -30.79 48.48 73.90
C HIS A 537 -30.56 48.71 72.41
N THR A 538 -31.60 48.57 71.60
CA THR A 538 -31.55 48.91 70.19
C THR A 538 -32.39 50.17 70.02
N ASP A 539 -31.85 51.20 69.35
CA ASP A 539 -32.43 52.55 69.20
C ASP A 539 -33.71 52.60 68.34
N PHE A 540 -34.52 51.54 68.41
CA PHE A 540 -35.79 51.36 67.74
C PHE A 540 -36.96 51.98 68.52
N ILE A 541 -36.76 52.46 69.75
CA ILE A 541 -37.85 52.99 70.61
C ILE A 541 -37.49 54.39 71.09
N GLY A 542 -37.28 55.30 70.14
CA GLY A 542 -37.35 56.75 70.34
C GLY A 542 -38.72 57.27 69.89
N GLU A 543 -39.23 58.32 70.54
CA GLU A 543 -40.58 58.87 70.33
C GLU A 543 -40.93 59.11 68.84
N GLY A 544 -42.10 58.63 68.43
CA GLY A 544 -42.87 59.21 67.33
C GLY A 544 -42.59 58.68 65.93
N GLU A 545 -41.44 58.98 65.31
CA GLU A 545 -41.46 59.14 63.83
C GLU A 545 -40.35 58.45 63.00
N LEU A 546 -39.45 57.65 63.56
CA LEU A 546 -38.32 57.07 62.79
C LEU A 546 -38.16 55.54 62.87
N TRP A 547 -39.27 54.81 62.99
CA TRP A 547 -39.28 53.33 62.97
C TRP A 547 -38.72 52.71 61.69
N VAL A 548 -38.96 53.39 60.56
CA VAL A 548 -38.51 52.95 59.24
C VAL A 548 -36.98 53.04 59.12
N GLY A 549 -36.36 54.07 59.71
CA GLY A 549 -34.92 54.33 59.59
C GLY A 549 -34.05 53.25 60.23
N GLY A 550 -34.39 52.80 61.45
CA GLY A 550 -33.64 51.73 62.12
C GLY A 550 -33.75 50.38 61.39
N LEU A 551 -34.91 50.08 60.80
CA LEU A 551 -35.15 48.79 60.14
C LEU A 551 -34.45 48.74 58.78
N VAL A 552 -34.39 49.89 58.09
CA VAL A 552 -33.57 50.08 56.89
C VAL A 552 -32.09 49.91 57.21
N SER A 553 -31.60 50.42 58.36
CA SER A 553 -30.20 50.24 58.79
C SER A 553 -29.81 48.76 58.95
N LEU A 554 -30.70 47.89 59.44
CA LEU A 554 -30.43 46.45 59.51
C LEU A 554 -30.27 45.80 58.12
N ALA A 555 -31.11 46.20 57.16
CA ALA A 555 -30.98 45.72 55.79
C ALA A 555 -29.65 46.18 55.15
N VAL A 556 -29.22 47.41 55.42
CA VAL A 556 -27.92 47.94 54.96
C VAL A 556 -26.74 47.18 55.57
N VAL A 557 -26.77 46.87 56.89
CA VAL A 557 -25.71 46.09 57.55
C VAL A 557 -25.57 44.69 56.94
N VAL A 558 -26.68 44.04 56.59
CA VAL A 558 -26.65 42.74 55.90
C VAL A 558 -25.98 42.86 54.54
N LEU A 559 -26.36 43.86 53.73
CA LEU A 559 -25.75 44.09 52.41
C LEU A 559 -24.25 44.37 52.49
N VAL A 560 -23.82 45.24 53.42
CA VAL A 560 -22.40 45.58 53.61
C VAL A 560 -21.59 44.36 54.06
N SER A 561 -22.15 43.55 54.97
CA SER A 561 -21.50 42.34 55.46
C SER A 561 -21.34 41.30 54.35
N PHE A 562 -22.34 41.14 53.48
CA PHE A 562 -22.26 40.29 52.29
C PHE A 562 -21.25 40.80 51.26
N ALA A 563 -21.22 42.11 51.00
CA ALA A 563 -20.24 42.72 50.09
C ALA A 563 -18.80 42.49 50.57
N TYR A 564 -18.54 42.65 51.86
CA TYR A 564 -17.24 42.36 52.47
C TYR A 564 -16.86 40.88 52.36
N ALA A 565 -17.78 39.97 52.69
CA ALA A 565 -17.55 38.53 52.60
C ALA A 565 -17.29 38.09 51.15
N PHE A 566 -18.07 38.61 50.20
CA PHE A 566 -17.88 38.37 48.77
C PHE A 566 -16.50 38.86 48.32
N SER A 567 -16.13 40.10 48.65
CA SER A 567 -14.84 40.68 48.24
C SER A 567 -13.65 39.87 48.73
N ASN A 568 -13.68 39.40 49.98
CA ASN A 568 -12.60 38.61 50.57
C ASN A 568 -12.50 37.19 50.00
N VAL A 569 -13.63 36.56 49.64
CA VAL A 569 -13.61 35.23 49.01
C VAL A 569 -13.27 35.34 47.53
N TYR A 570 -13.72 36.39 46.85
CA TYR A 570 -13.43 36.66 45.44
C TYR A 570 -11.93 36.95 45.22
N SER A 571 -11.28 37.74 46.08
CA SER A 571 -9.84 38.01 45.97
C SER A 571 -8.99 36.73 46.05
N LYS A 572 -9.42 35.73 46.83
CA LYS A 572 -8.77 34.42 46.96
C LYS A 572 -9.00 33.46 45.78
N GLN A 573 -9.78 33.85 44.77
CA GLN A 573 -10.02 33.08 43.54
C GLN A 573 -8.96 33.38 42.46
N TYR A 574 -7.76 33.76 42.88
CA TYR A 574 -6.58 34.02 42.06
C TYR A 574 -5.36 33.33 42.71
N PRO A 575 -4.46 32.69 41.93
CA PRO A 575 -4.49 32.50 40.48
C PRO A 575 -5.47 31.40 40.02
N ILE A 576 -6.04 31.53 38.82
CA ILE A 576 -7.13 30.66 38.34
C ILE A 576 -6.68 29.21 38.11
N GLU A 577 -5.39 29.03 37.84
CA GLU A 577 -4.74 27.77 37.55
C GLU A 577 -4.70 26.81 38.76
N THR A 578 -4.97 27.32 39.97
CA THR A 578 -5.09 26.56 41.22
C THR A 578 -6.44 26.77 41.94
N ALA A 579 -7.22 27.79 41.56
CA ALA A 579 -8.47 28.14 42.21
C ALA A 579 -9.61 27.13 41.92
N SER A 580 -10.13 26.52 42.99
CA SER A 580 -11.32 25.67 42.93
C SER A 580 -12.58 26.43 42.51
N ASN A 581 -13.62 25.73 42.02
CA ASN A 581 -14.87 26.36 41.57
C ASN A 581 -15.50 27.29 42.62
N SER A 582 -15.94 28.47 42.17
CA SER A 582 -16.59 29.47 43.03
C SER A 582 -17.88 28.90 43.62
N ASN A 583 -17.88 28.72 44.94
CA ASN A 583 -19.04 28.18 45.67
C ASN A 583 -19.89 29.24 46.37
N PHE A 584 -19.43 30.50 46.38
CA PHE A 584 -20.05 31.63 47.05
C PHE A 584 -20.96 32.46 46.12
N VAL A 585 -21.10 32.06 44.85
CA VAL A 585 -21.91 32.73 43.83
C VAL A 585 -22.71 31.69 43.04
N CYS A 586 -23.79 32.13 42.40
CA CYS A 586 -24.56 31.32 41.45
C CYS A 586 -23.71 30.79 40.30
N ASP A 587 -22.93 31.67 39.70
CA ASP A 587 -22.03 31.32 38.62
C ASP A 587 -20.73 30.74 39.20
N LYS A 588 -20.52 29.46 38.92
CA LYS A 588 -19.35 28.67 39.36
C LYS A 588 -18.10 28.97 38.53
N THR A 589 -18.22 29.75 37.45
CA THR A 589 -17.13 30.09 36.53
C THR A 589 -16.49 31.44 36.83
N ILE A 590 -17.11 32.26 37.70
CA ILE A 590 -16.56 33.55 38.13
C ILE A 590 -15.22 33.36 38.86
N ARG A 591 -14.23 34.16 38.44
CA ARG A 591 -12.86 34.18 38.98
C ARG A 591 -12.35 35.62 39.03
N ASN A 592 -11.35 35.87 39.88
CA ASN A 592 -10.64 37.15 39.99
C ASN A 592 -9.56 37.26 38.90
N ALA A 593 -9.95 37.16 37.63
CA ALA A 593 -9.00 37.14 36.51
C ALA A 593 -9.58 37.79 35.24
N LYS A 594 -8.77 38.61 34.56
CA LYS A 594 -8.99 39.10 33.20
C LYS A 594 -8.01 38.39 32.27
N PHE A 595 -8.54 37.80 31.19
CA PHE A 595 -7.72 37.08 30.22
C PHE A 595 -7.27 38.00 29.09
N GLN A 596 -5.97 37.99 28.81
CA GLN A 596 -5.42 38.44 27.54
C GLN A 596 -4.68 37.26 26.91
N THR A 597 -5.13 36.87 25.71
CA THR A 597 -4.49 35.79 24.95
C THR A 597 -3.71 36.41 23.81
N SER A 598 -2.39 36.31 23.86
CA SER A 598 -1.53 36.64 22.72
C SER A 598 -1.35 35.38 21.87
N LEU A 599 -2.13 35.27 20.80
CA LEU A 599 -1.83 34.33 19.71
C LEU A 599 -0.77 34.96 18.81
N GLN A 600 0.37 34.31 18.62
CA GLN A 600 1.42 34.90 17.80
C GLN A 600 1.02 34.91 16.32
N SER A 601 0.66 36.10 15.84
CA SER A 601 0.98 36.57 14.49
C SER A 601 2.38 37.22 14.55
N LEU A 602 3.22 36.91 13.56
CA LEU A 602 4.69 37.10 13.49
C LEU A 602 5.24 38.56 13.58
N GLY A 603 4.60 39.52 14.27
CA GLY A 603 4.97 40.94 14.11
C GLY A 603 4.85 41.90 15.30
N ILE A 604 4.56 41.44 16.52
CA ILE A 604 4.43 42.35 17.69
C ILE A 604 5.66 42.19 18.60
N PRO A 605 6.37 43.29 18.95
CA PRO A 605 7.48 43.23 19.91
C PRO A 605 7.00 42.82 21.30
N HIS A 606 7.71 41.89 21.92
CA HIS A 606 7.38 41.29 23.22
C HIS A 606 7.57 42.29 24.37
N ALA A 607 6.72 42.21 25.38
CA ALA A 607 6.99 42.86 26.67
C ALA A 607 8.10 42.08 27.42
N GLN A 608 8.90 42.77 28.24
CA GLN A 608 10.00 42.13 28.98
C GLN A 608 9.53 40.99 29.90
N ALA A 609 8.29 41.06 30.40
CA ALA A 609 7.66 40.00 31.19
C ALA A 609 7.30 38.75 30.37
N GLU A 610 6.96 38.89 29.08
CA GLU A 610 6.65 37.75 28.21
C GLU A 610 7.92 36.99 27.78
N GLN A 611 9.06 37.69 27.69
CA GLN A 611 10.34 37.11 27.25
C GLN A 611 10.75 35.90 28.09
N HIS A 612 10.54 35.95 29.41
CA HIS A 612 10.90 34.82 30.29
C HIS A 612 10.06 33.57 29.99
N MET A 613 8.78 33.72 29.62
CA MET A 613 7.95 32.60 29.18
C MET A 613 8.38 32.05 27.80
N PHE A 614 8.83 32.92 26.90
CA PHE A 614 9.40 32.48 25.62
C PHE A 614 10.70 31.69 25.80
N ASP A 615 11.55 32.10 26.75
CA ASP A 615 12.79 31.40 27.09
C ASP A 615 12.47 30.03 27.69
N LEU A 616 11.52 29.95 28.64
CA LEU A 616 11.03 28.68 29.20
C LEU A 616 10.46 27.74 28.13
N LEU A 617 9.71 28.26 27.16
CA LEU A 617 9.24 27.49 26.00
C LEU A 617 10.38 27.08 25.07
N HIS A 618 11.45 27.88 24.96
CA HIS A 618 12.60 27.54 24.12
C HIS A 618 13.48 26.44 24.73
N GLU A 619 13.64 26.48 26.05
CA GLU A 619 14.42 25.54 26.84
C GLU A 619 13.69 24.22 27.12
N GLN A 620 12.39 24.12 26.82
CA GLN A 620 11.63 22.88 27.00
C GLN A 620 12.20 21.76 26.10
N GLU A 621 12.76 20.73 26.73
CA GLU A 621 13.20 19.53 26.05
C GLU A 621 12.01 18.75 25.48
N LEU A 622 12.06 18.45 24.19
CA LEU A 622 11.01 17.74 23.47
C LEU A 622 11.47 16.33 23.09
N TYR A 623 10.58 15.36 23.29
CA TYR A 623 10.77 13.96 22.93
C TYR A 623 9.74 13.58 21.87
N LEU A 624 10.23 13.19 20.69
CA LEU A 624 9.43 12.66 19.60
C LEU A 624 9.24 11.16 19.80
N ASN A 625 7.99 10.75 19.99
CA ASN A 625 7.61 9.35 20.13
C ASN A 625 6.95 8.88 18.84
N ILE A 626 7.40 7.78 18.27
CA ILE A 626 6.86 7.22 17.02
C ILE A 626 6.53 5.76 17.25
N ASP A 627 5.27 5.40 17.07
CA ASP A 627 4.79 4.04 17.12
C ASP A 627 4.41 3.58 15.70
N PHE A 628 5.13 2.59 15.18
CA PHE A 628 4.70 1.84 14.02
C PHE A 628 3.82 0.68 14.50
N VAL A 629 2.57 0.68 14.05
CA VAL A 629 1.53 -0.20 14.57
C VAL A 629 1.26 -1.35 13.60
N ASN A 630 1.07 -2.54 14.15
CA ASN A 630 0.81 -3.78 13.42
C ASN A 630 1.99 -4.18 12.52
N THR A 631 3.18 -4.28 13.12
CA THR A 631 4.43 -4.65 12.42
C THR A 631 5.34 -5.53 13.27
N LEU A 632 6.16 -6.36 12.62
CA LEU A 632 7.19 -7.20 13.26
C LEU A 632 8.61 -6.72 12.91
N ILE A 633 8.77 -5.45 12.56
CA ILE A 633 10.08 -4.83 12.31
C ILE A 633 10.87 -4.77 13.62
N ASN A 634 12.15 -5.12 13.54
CA ASN A 634 13.06 -5.11 14.67
C ASN A 634 13.81 -3.78 14.74
N CYS A 635 14.27 -3.40 15.94
CA CYS A 635 15.05 -2.19 16.15
C CYS A 635 16.35 -2.14 15.33
N ASP A 636 16.94 -3.30 15.04
CA ASP A 636 18.20 -3.40 14.28
C ASP A 636 18.06 -2.99 12.80
N SER A 637 16.82 -3.02 12.28
CA SER A 637 16.51 -2.63 10.90
C SER A 637 16.22 -1.14 10.75
N ILE A 638 16.39 -0.33 11.80
CA ILE A 638 16.06 1.09 11.79
C ILE A 638 17.33 1.91 11.89
N SER A 639 17.49 2.88 11.02
CA SER A 639 18.53 3.89 11.12
C SER A 639 17.91 5.28 11.01
N MET A 640 18.53 6.27 11.65
CA MET A 640 17.99 7.63 11.70
C MET A 640 19.07 8.66 11.46
N GLN A 641 18.70 9.69 10.72
CA GLN A 641 19.54 10.84 10.46
C GLN A 641 18.75 12.10 10.82
N ALA A 642 19.43 13.10 11.36
CA ALA A 642 18.86 14.41 11.60
C ALA A 642 19.69 15.50 10.91
N LEU A 643 19.00 16.51 10.38
CA LEU A 643 19.62 17.65 9.73
C LEU A 643 19.91 18.73 10.77
N PHE A 644 21.19 19.00 11.00
CA PHE A 644 21.68 20.09 11.84
C PHE A 644 22.27 21.18 10.94
N GLY A 645 21.57 22.32 10.84
CA GLY A 645 21.95 23.37 9.89
C GLY A 645 21.86 22.88 8.45
N THR A 646 23.00 22.54 7.84
CA THR A 646 23.11 22.03 6.46
C THR A 646 23.65 20.61 6.38
N THR A 647 23.98 19.96 7.50
CA THR A 647 24.62 18.63 7.52
C THR A 647 23.72 17.58 8.17
N TRP A 648 23.56 16.44 7.50
CA TRP A 648 22.91 15.27 8.06
C TRP A 648 23.88 14.51 8.96
N ALA A 649 23.45 14.19 10.19
CA ALA A 649 24.20 13.38 11.13
C ALA A 649 23.35 12.22 11.65
N THR A 650 23.96 11.06 11.84
CA THR A 650 23.29 9.88 12.42
C THR A 650 22.94 10.15 13.87
N ILE A 651 21.68 9.93 14.24
CA ILE A 651 21.19 10.04 15.62
C ILE A 651 20.70 8.67 16.11
N ARG A 652 20.71 8.46 17.43
CA ARG A 652 20.17 7.24 18.05
C ARG A 652 18.92 7.58 18.86
N TRP A 653 17.98 6.65 18.88
CA TRP A 653 16.83 6.69 19.77
C TRP A 653 17.29 6.46 21.22
N LEU A 654 16.53 6.99 22.17
CA LEU A 654 16.71 6.72 23.59
C LEU A 654 16.24 5.30 23.92
N THR A 655 15.08 4.92 23.39
CA THR A 655 14.48 3.59 23.57
C THR A 655 13.88 3.10 22.26
N CYS A 656 14.05 1.81 21.99
CA CYS A 656 13.36 1.11 20.91
C CYS A 656 12.90 -0.25 21.43
N GLN A 657 11.62 -0.56 21.22
CA GLN A 657 11.00 -1.78 21.69
C GLN A 657 9.83 -2.15 20.78
N ASN A 658 9.74 -3.44 20.44
CA ASN A 658 8.59 -3.99 19.73
C ASN A 658 7.80 -4.90 20.68
N ILE A 659 6.64 -4.43 21.15
CA ILE A 659 5.77 -5.17 22.07
C ILE A 659 4.40 -5.29 21.43
N ASN A 660 3.87 -6.52 21.37
CA ASN A 660 2.54 -6.80 20.81
C ASN A 660 2.35 -6.25 19.37
N SER A 661 3.39 -6.32 18.53
CA SER A 661 3.41 -5.79 17.16
C SER A 661 3.27 -4.26 17.06
N ILE A 662 3.69 -3.54 18.11
CA ILE A 662 3.85 -2.09 18.12
C ILE A 662 5.33 -1.81 18.35
N LEU A 663 5.98 -1.24 17.34
CA LEU A 663 7.35 -0.80 17.38
C LEU A 663 7.38 0.67 17.80
N SER A 664 7.83 0.94 19.02
CA SER A 664 7.89 2.28 19.60
C SER A 664 9.32 2.80 19.64
N LEU A 665 9.51 4.02 19.13
CA LEU A 665 10.77 4.78 19.15
C LEU A 665 10.58 6.06 19.96
N SER A 666 11.55 6.38 20.82
CA SER A 666 11.59 7.68 21.51
C SER A 666 12.90 8.40 21.18
N ILE A 667 12.79 9.63 20.67
CA ILE A 667 13.89 10.40 20.10
C ILE A 667 13.95 11.77 20.77
N PRO A 668 15.07 12.14 21.42
CA PRO A 668 15.24 13.49 21.94
C PRO A 668 15.42 14.47 20.78
N LEU A 669 14.68 15.58 20.81
CA LEU A 669 14.80 16.68 19.85
C LEU A 669 15.60 17.81 20.49
N PRO A 670 16.91 17.95 20.17
CA PRO A 670 17.74 18.99 20.77
C PRO A 670 17.41 20.41 20.27
N TYR A 671 16.67 20.53 19.17
CA TYR A 671 16.27 21.80 18.58
C TYR A 671 14.80 21.77 18.13
N GLN A 672 14.15 22.93 18.18
CA GLN A 672 12.74 23.08 17.79
C GLN A 672 12.55 23.04 16.27
N HIS A 673 13.58 23.37 15.50
CA HIS A 673 13.59 23.27 14.04
C HIS A 673 14.59 22.21 13.61
N ILE A 674 14.09 21.02 13.31
CA ILE A 674 14.90 19.86 12.97
C ILE A 674 14.16 19.00 11.93
N SER A 675 14.89 18.48 10.96
CA SER A 675 14.38 17.46 10.05
C SER A 675 14.96 16.11 10.44
N VAL A 676 14.11 15.12 10.66
CA VAL A 676 14.51 13.76 11.02
C VAL A 676 14.09 12.83 9.90
N GLN A 677 15.04 12.05 9.40
CA GLN A 677 14.81 10.99 8.43
C GLN A 677 14.97 9.64 9.13
N ILE A 678 13.95 8.80 9.03
CA ILE A 678 13.94 7.44 9.58
C ILE A 678 13.96 6.48 8.39
N LEU A 679 14.99 5.66 8.34
CA LEU A 679 15.22 4.66 7.30
C LEU A 679 14.95 3.28 7.90
N ILE A 680 14.01 2.56 7.31
CA ILE A 680 13.64 1.21 7.73
C ILE A 680 14.11 0.24 6.65
N ASP A 681 15.13 -0.55 6.97
CA ASP A 681 15.70 -1.59 6.11
C ASP A 681 15.04 -2.94 6.43
N ASP A 682 13.72 -3.01 6.23
CA ASP A 682 12.91 -4.21 6.36
C ASP A 682 11.74 -4.13 5.37
N VAL A 683 11.25 -5.28 4.95
CA VAL A 683 10.18 -5.40 3.95
C VAL A 683 8.84 -5.78 4.57
N LYS A 684 8.77 -5.87 5.90
CA LYS A 684 7.53 -6.18 6.62
C LYS A 684 6.51 -5.05 6.50
N THR A 685 5.23 -5.42 6.56
CA THR A 685 4.12 -4.48 6.50
C THR A 685 4.05 -3.62 7.76
N ILE A 686 3.51 -2.41 7.59
CA ILE A 686 3.16 -1.49 8.67
C ILE A 686 1.71 -1.06 8.45
N GLY A 687 0.86 -1.27 9.45
CA GLY A 687 -0.57 -1.02 9.33
C GLY A 687 -0.99 0.42 9.63
N ALA A 688 -0.34 1.04 10.60
CA ALA A 688 -0.62 2.42 11.00
C ALA A 688 0.60 3.08 11.62
N LEU A 689 0.53 4.40 11.73
CA LEU A 689 1.56 5.24 12.31
C LEU A 689 0.95 6.10 13.41
N ARG A 690 1.57 6.17 14.58
CA ARG A 690 1.20 7.13 15.62
C ARG A 690 2.43 7.94 15.99
N ILE A 691 2.30 9.26 15.95
CA ILE A 691 3.37 10.19 16.29
C ILE A 691 2.91 11.01 17.47
N GLY A 692 3.76 11.10 18.49
CA GLY A 692 3.54 11.92 19.66
C GLY A 692 4.72 12.83 19.96
N LEU A 693 4.42 13.89 20.69
CA LEU A 693 5.40 14.84 21.20
C LEU A 693 5.18 14.99 22.69
N TYR A 694 6.25 14.80 23.45
CA TYR A 694 6.27 14.92 24.90
C TYR A 694 7.24 16.01 25.33
N GLY A 695 6.87 16.83 26.31
CA GLY A 695 7.74 17.82 26.91
C GLY A 695 7.37 18.06 28.35
N HIS A 696 8.35 18.07 29.25
CA HIS A 696 8.09 18.22 30.68
C HIS A 696 7.56 19.63 31.01
N GLY A 697 6.61 19.72 31.93
CA GLY A 697 6.14 21.00 32.46
C GLY A 697 7.16 21.59 33.44
N ASN A 698 7.06 22.89 33.70
CA ASN A 698 7.87 23.56 34.71
C ASN A 698 7.02 24.65 35.40
N GLU A 699 7.15 24.78 36.71
CA GLU A 699 6.43 25.78 37.51
C GLU A 699 7.44 26.63 38.27
N SER A 700 7.47 27.94 37.99
CA SER A 700 8.37 28.90 38.62
C SER A 700 7.59 30.16 38.97
N GLN A 701 7.29 30.37 40.27
CA GLN A 701 6.55 31.54 40.77
C GLN A 701 5.35 31.93 39.87
N HIS A 702 5.47 32.99 39.08
CA HIS A 702 4.42 33.53 38.19
C HIS A 702 4.38 32.93 36.77
N TYR A 703 5.21 31.93 36.50
CA TYR A 703 5.42 31.34 35.18
C TYR A 703 5.14 29.84 35.21
N ARG A 704 4.15 29.42 34.43
CA ARG A 704 3.73 28.02 34.34
C ARG A 704 3.86 27.49 32.91
N LEU A 705 4.90 26.70 32.67
CA LEU A 705 5.05 25.90 31.46
C LEU A 705 4.25 24.62 31.61
N LYS A 706 3.21 24.45 30.78
CA LYS A 706 2.38 23.23 30.80
C LYS A 706 3.12 22.06 30.18
N GLU A 707 2.91 20.88 30.75
CA GLU A 707 3.39 19.62 30.18
C GLU A 707 2.74 19.37 28.82
N LEU A 708 3.57 19.14 27.81
CA LEU A 708 3.13 18.78 26.48
C LEU A 708 3.00 17.26 26.41
N ASN A 709 1.80 16.77 26.10
CA ASN A 709 1.53 15.36 25.88
C ASN A 709 0.52 15.23 24.74
N PHE A 710 1.05 15.15 23.53
CA PHE A 710 0.27 15.11 22.32
C PHE A 710 0.56 13.83 21.54
N TYR A 711 -0.49 13.22 20.98
CA TYR A 711 -0.36 12.08 20.07
C TYR A 711 -1.38 12.19 18.95
N GLN A 712 -0.95 11.95 17.71
CA GLN A 712 -1.81 11.82 16.55
C GLN A 712 -1.58 10.45 15.91
N SER A 713 -2.68 9.74 15.66
CA SER A 713 -2.65 8.47 14.93
C SER A 713 -3.10 8.68 13.48
N PHE A 714 -2.43 7.97 12.58
CA PHE A 714 -2.71 7.91 11.15
C PHE A 714 -2.97 6.45 10.80
N SER A 715 -4.19 6.13 10.39
CA SER A 715 -4.56 4.81 9.90
C SER A 715 -5.64 4.93 8.83
N LYS A 716 -5.70 3.95 7.93
CA LYS A 716 -6.72 3.86 6.89
C LYS A 716 -7.12 2.42 6.67
N ILE A 717 -8.42 2.20 6.53
CA ILE A 717 -8.98 0.86 6.31
C ILE A 717 -8.59 0.39 4.90
N GLU A 718 -8.29 -0.90 4.73
CA GLU A 718 -7.90 -1.53 3.45
C GLU A 718 -6.59 -1.00 2.82
N GLN A 719 -5.80 -0.25 3.57
CA GLN A 719 -4.52 0.26 3.11
C GLN A 719 -3.43 -0.01 4.15
N LEU A 720 -2.18 0.07 3.69
CA LEU A 720 -0.97 -0.08 4.49
C LEU A 720 -0.12 1.18 4.38
N LEU A 721 0.74 1.42 5.35
CA LEU A 721 1.60 2.60 5.37
C LEU A 721 2.60 2.57 4.20
N ALA A 722 2.73 3.69 3.50
CA ALA A 722 3.68 3.83 2.40
C ALA A 722 5.14 3.82 2.89
N GLN A 723 6.08 3.56 1.98
CA GLN A 723 7.51 3.53 2.30
C GLN A 723 8.12 4.92 2.50
N ASN A 724 7.56 5.95 1.86
CA ASN A 724 8.02 7.33 1.99
C ASN A 724 6.91 8.21 2.57
N LEU A 725 7.17 8.81 3.71
CA LEU A 725 6.17 9.48 4.54
C LEU A 725 6.60 10.93 4.81
N PRO A 726 6.28 11.88 3.91
CA PRO A 726 6.56 13.29 4.16
C PRO A 726 5.54 13.83 5.18
N ILE A 727 5.96 13.91 6.44
CA ILE A 727 5.13 14.45 7.54
C ILE A 727 5.79 15.72 8.05
N ALA A 728 5.06 16.83 7.99
CA ALA A 728 5.50 18.09 8.59
C ALA A 728 4.73 18.35 9.89
N LEU A 729 5.46 18.67 10.96
CA LEU A 729 4.91 19.05 12.26
C LEU A 729 5.30 20.50 12.55
N ALA A 730 4.30 21.37 12.70
CA ALA A 730 4.48 22.75 13.12
C ALA A 730 4.10 22.92 14.59
N LEU A 731 4.92 23.62 15.38
CA LEU A 731 4.64 23.93 16.78
C LEU A 731 4.27 25.41 16.89
N THR A 732 3.05 25.69 17.38
CA THR A 732 2.61 27.06 17.67
C THR A 732 2.80 27.34 19.15
N LYS A 733 3.55 28.40 19.48
CA LYS A 733 3.67 28.87 20.87
C LYS A 733 2.40 29.61 21.26
N VAL A 734 1.77 29.21 22.36
CA VAL A 734 0.63 29.92 22.93
C VAL A 734 1.00 30.35 24.34
N ILE A 735 0.99 31.66 24.55
CA ILE A 735 1.22 32.30 25.85
C ILE A 735 -0.06 33.01 26.24
N ASN A 736 -0.49 32.78 27.47
CA ASN A 736 -1.65 33.43 28.05
C ASN A 736 -1.21 34.17 29.30
N GLU A 737 -1.61 35.43 29.38
CA GLU A 737 -1.43 36.29 30.53
C GLU A 737 -2.76 36.37 31.30
N THR A 738 -2.70 36.08 32.60
CA THR A 738 -3.83 36.18 33.53
C THR A 738 -3.59 37.34 34.49
N LEU A 739 -4.31 38.44 34.21
CA LEU A 739 -4.27 39.65 35.02
C LEU A 739 -5.24 39.52 36.20
N PRO A 740 -4.81 39.74 37.45
CA PRO A 740 -5.74 39.81 38.58
C PRO A 740 -6.63 41.06 38.42
N MET A 741 -7.93 40.95 38.74
CA MET A 741 -8.77 42.15 38.85
C MET A 741 -8.53 42.91 40.16
N ILE A 742 -8.00 42.20 41.18
CA ILE A 742 -7.57 42.73 42.48
C ILE A 742 -6.20 42.09 42.82
N GLY A 743 -5.13 42.87 42.76
CA GLY A 743 -3.73 42.44 42.92
C GLY A 743 -2.79 43.17 41.95
N GLU A 744 -1.46 43.03 42.10
CA GLU A 744 -0.48 43.71 41.24
C GLU A 744 0.28 42.76 40.28
N GLU A 745 0.42 41.48 40.61
CA GLU A 745 1.27 40.55 39.86
C GLU A 745 0.46 39.72 38.86
N SER A 746 0.96 39.62 37.63
CA SER A 746 0.34 38.87 36.53
C SER A 746 0.95 37.47 36.44
N GLU A 747 0.12 36.48 36.09
CA GLU A 747 0.56 35.09 35.92
C GLU A 747 0.61 34.74 34.44
N PHE A 748 1.67 34.07 34.02
CA PHE A 748 1.90 33.68 32.64
C PHE A 748 1.83 32.16 32.51
N SER A 749 1.15 31.69 31.47
CA SER A 749 1.09 30.26 31.13
C SER A 749 1.44 30.01 29.68
N GLY A 750 2.37 29.08 29.44
CA GLY A 750 2.88 28.74 28.12
C GLY A 750 2.63 27.29 27.75
N ILE A 751 2.32 27.02 26.49
CA ILE A 751 2.21 25.67 25.93
C ILE A 751 2.48 25.67 24.42
N PHE A 752 2.95 24.55 23.89
CA PHE A 752 3.00 24.28 22.46
C PHE A 752 1.70 23.64 21.95
N ILE A 753 1.21 24.14 20.82
CA ILE A 753 0.15 23.50 20.05
C ILE A 753 0.75 22.89 18.78
N PRO A 754 0.93 21.55 18.74
CA PRO A 754 1.40 20.84 17.57
C PRO A 754 0.32 20.72 16.49
N THR A 755 0.68 20.95 15.23
CA THR A 755 -0.19 20.81 14.06
C THR A 755 0.52 20.03 12.96
N PHE A 756 -0.09 18.94 12.49
CA PHE A 756 0.44 18.15 11.38
C PHE A 756 -0.07 18.66 10.04
N THR A 757 0.82 18.74 9.06
CA THR A 757 0.49 18.93 7.65
C THR A 757 0.92 17.69 6.89
N VAL A 758 -0.06 16.94 6.37
CA VAL A 758 0.19 15.64 5.73
C VAL A 758 -0.78 15.39 4.58
N ASP A 759 -0.28 14.80 3.49
CA ASP A 759 -1.12 14.25 2.42
C ASP A 759 -1.50 12.79 2.74
N PHE A 760 -2.75 12.58 3.15
CA PHE A 760 -3.28 11.25 3.48
C PHE A 760 -3.28 10.26 2.31
N ASN A 761 -3.24 10.72 1.06
CA ASN A 761 -3.20 9.81 -0.10
C ASN A 761 -1.79 9.31 -0.39
N SER A 762 -0.76 10.09 -0.09
CA SER A 762 0.63 9.64 -0.22
C SER A 762 1.10 8.76 0.94
N LEU A 763 0.47 8.90 2.12
CA LEU A 763 0.81 8.12 3.32
C LEU A 763 0.45 6.63 3.23
N PHE A 764 -0.52 6.26 2.39
CA PHE A 764 -1.10 4.92 2.41
C PHE A 764 -1.16 4.31 1.01
N LEU A 765 -0.77 3.04 0.92
CA LEU A 765 -0.80 2.25 -0.30
C LEU A 765 -1.99 1.28 -0.27
N SER A 766 -2.66 1.15 -1.40
CA SER A 766 -3.61 0.06 -1.64
C SER A 766 -2.88 -1.27 -1.90
N ASN A 767 -3.61 -2.38 -1.86
CA ASN A 767 -3.07 -3.70 -2.21
C ASN A 767 -2.43 -3.72 -3.62
N ASP A 768 -3.05 -3.09 -4.61
CA ASP A 768 -2.51 -3.02 -5.98
C ASP A 768 -1.20 -2.23 -6.03
N GLN A 769 -1.14 -1.11 -5.32
CA GLN A 769 0.07 -0.29 -5.24
C GLN A 769 1.21 -1.03 -4.54
N TYR A 770 0.91 -1.80 -3.50
CA TYR A 770 1.90 -2.64 -2.80
C TYR A 770 2.44 -3.76 -3.69
N VAL A 771 1.57 -4.48 -4.41
CA VAL A 771 2.02 -5.55 -5.32
C VAL A 771 2.87 -4.98 -6.46
N ARG A 772 2.58 -3.74 -6.89
CA ARG A 772 3.31 -3.07 -7.98
C ARG A 772 4.51 -2.24 -7.52
N SER A 773 4.65 -1.95 -6.23
CA SER A 773 5.73 -1.10 -5.73
C SER A 773 7.05 -1.82 -5.97
N SER A 774 7.74 -1.38 -7.02
CA SER A 774 9.17 -1.61 -7.19
C SER A 774 9.92 -0.65 -6.28
N ILE A 775 11.07 -1.10 -5.78
CA ILE A 775 12.08 -0.23 -5.15
C ILE A 775 12.42 0.92 -6.09
#